data_AF-A0A945LWS7-F1
#
_entry.id   AF-A0A945LWS7-F1
#
_cell.length_a   1.000
_cell.length_b   1.000
_cell.length_c   1.000
_cell.angle_alpha   90.00
_cell.angle_beta   90.00
_cell.angle_gamma   90.00
#
_symmetry.space_group_name_H-M   'P 1'
#
loop_
_entity.id
_entity.type
_entity.pdbx_description
1 polymer ?
#
loop_
_entity_poly.entity_id
_entity_poly.type
_entity_poly.pdbx_seq_one_letter_code
_entity_poly.pdbx_strand_id
1 'polypeptide(L)'
;MDQEFQITIHRADGGDDTLPATKVVFSPYRCFPLDGSENETACLRALGQHLLLKEVPISFYGAGKFLRSLLKAVPELKNRIQYILDDHPDDRQEIEGVKAIPPDALTKDASLVFLCETRTQKRWEMTRNLRQGLEVISPEILAELDWRLIPKQAWMPAIETIYPLNVPELEFLPGQDMILLDVPARNMALMPNGLGFVHNALKKAGITFQTVDSDIVIYHRFHIHRLLDGPEKLETSAGREIPADPWLTENYDFWGEDDAIGYFQDAIDEIADGIIKARPKILGISVQACNEKFAAAVAEKVKAEAPEIIILVGGFSCYNPITAREAAPYADYAAIFETDLTVGPLVKRLLTGETVTDMPGVISRFDPPDRDYVPGPIPHDLDDIEFPKYEWYGINLYRNWNGYQLTPIIASRGCRWSRCTFCAERFIWRIHSVDPFVDELEWLVSQGCNLFMFNESDLSGMPEKLVEICEEIVRRGIKVRLTGQLRVHKKADRQFFDSLKAAGFVALRFGIDAWSRNTLRLQKKGYTVPMIRQNLEDCWEAGIYTEVNTVVGVPGETEEDTQETIDNIIANKPYIGRIANINPLILANGGVYWEAPEKHNIAFREPKEEIYKKNKRAIPAHLWYSTEPYIDHEVRKDRFERIILALHNADFNVGVWAEKIIDAVKSGSDANRGGKNSDKRAAASKNIQDAVQEAEAAFENLDRKPSEPAMRADSVLGERRVEEPTLDRQIVLQDGTFYAVTTNHDLGAGINDALLKRPSFEVFPVSKNRGQIWLNGALHLALSPRRLAKYGSRAFTTLRKEGLGNLMSKARDYLDWNGQQH
;
A
#
# COMPACT_ATOMS: atom_id res chain seq x y z
N MET A 1 14.88 -8.40 0.82
CA MET A 1 15.44 -8.82 -0.48
C MET A 1 16.82 -8.22 -0.55
N ASP A 2 17.78 -8.85 0.13
CA ASP A 2 19.17 -8.40 0.10
C ASP A 2 19.82 -9.05 -1.11
N GLN A 3 20.14 -8.25 -2.12
CA GLN A 3 21.14 -8.67 -3.09
C GLN A 3 22.47 -8.66 -2.34
N GLU A 4 22.81 -9.76 -1.67
CA GLU A 4 24.10 -9.91 -1.01
C GLU A 4 25.19 -9.89 -2.08
N PHE A 5 25.93 -8.79 -2.17
CA PHE A 5 27.12 -8.69 -3.00
C PHE A 5 28.33 -9.12 -2.20
N GLN A 6 29.35 -9.58 -2.90
CA GLN A 6 30.65 -9.85 -2.32
C GLN A 6 31.72 -9.03 -3.03
N ILE A 7 32.52 -8.32 -2.25
CA ILE A 7 33.70 -7.58 -2.70
C ILE A 7 34.92 -8.40 -2.33
N THR A 8 35.79 -8.68 -3.30
CA THR A 8 37.08 -9.32 -3.02
C THR A 8 38.16 -8.25 -2.92
N ILE A 9 38.94 -8.29 -1.85
CA ILE A 9 40.06 -7.40 -1.59
C ILE A 9 41.35 -8.19 -1.77
N HIS A 10 42.13 -7.82 -2.78
CA HIS A 10 43.46 -8.37 -3.01
C HIS A 10 44.48 -7.72 -2.06
N ARG A 11 45.08 -8.51 -1.19
CA ARG A 11 46.11 -8.06 -0.25
C ARG A 11 47.46 -7.98 -0.95
N ALA A 12 48.30 -7.06 -0.48
CA ALA A 12 49.66 -6.87 -1.01
C ALA A 12 50.59 -8.10 -0.81
N ASP A 13 50.21 -9.05 0.06
CA ASP A 13 50.90 -10.33 0.28
C ASP A 13 50.39 -11.47 -0.64
N GLY A 14 49.46 -11.19 -1.54
CA GLY A 14 48.91 -12.15 -2.51
C GLY A 14 47.73 -12.98 -2.00
N GLY A 15 47.14 -12.63 -0.85
CA GLY A 15 45.89 -13.23 -0.35
C GLY A 15 44.65 -12.45 -0.75
N ASP A 16 43.49 -13.12 -0.82
CA ASP A 16 42.20 -12.51 -1.17
C ASP A 16 41.23 -12.59 0.02
N ASP A 17 40.68 -11.45 0.43
CA ASP A 17 39.63 -11.39 1.45
C ASP A 17 38.28 -11.04 0.79
N THR A 18 37.28 -11.91 0.90
CA THR A 18 35.93 -11.65 0.36
C THR A 18 35.00 -11.17 1.46
N LEU A 19 34.46 -9.95 1.32
CA LEU A 19 33.58 -9.32 2.30
C LEU A 19 32.16 -9.15 1.74
N PRO A 20 31.11 -9.30 2.58
CA PRO A 20 29.76 -8.95 2.16
C PRO A 20 29.65 -7.45 1.94
N ALA A 21 28.83 -7.06 0.97
CA ALA A 21 28.61 -5.67 0.62
C ALA A 21 27.18 -5.44 0.14
N THR A 22 26.74 -4.19 0.29
CA THR A 22 25.43 -3.71 -0.16
C THR A 22 25.64 -2.62 -1.20
N LYS A 23 24.91 -2.68 -2.31
CA LYS A 23 24.93 -1.60 -3.32
C LYS A 23 24.37 -0.33 -2.67
N VAL A 24 24.98 0.82 -2.92
CA VAL A 24 24.55 2.10 -2.33
C VAL A 24 24.35 3.18 -3.38
N VAL A 25 23.55 4.19 -3.02
CA VAL A 25 23.28 5.41 -3.79
C VAL A 25 23.63 6.64 -2.95
N PHE A 26 23.99 7.73 -3.63
CA PHE A 26 24.32 9.00 -3.00
C PHE A 26 23.06 9.87 -2.86
N SER A 27 22.82 10.40 -1.66
CA SER A 27 21.77 11.38 -1.40
C SER A 27 22.35 12.76 -1.10
N PRO A 28 22.19 13.75 -1.99
CA PRO A 28 22.57 15.13 -1.71
C PRO A 28 21.89 15.69 -0.46
N TYR A 29 20.64 15.32 -0.19
CA TYR A 29 19.90 15.78 0.98
C TYR A 29 20.62 15.42 2.28
N ARG A 30 21.11 14.18 2.40
CA ARG A 30 21.88 13.72 3.57
C ARG A 30 23.32 14.26 3.62
N CYS A 31 23.82 14.74 2.49
CA CYS A 31 25.16 15.33 2.38
C CYS A 31 25.23 16.79 2.84
N PHE A 32 24.15 17.54 2.61
CA PHE A 32 24.11 18.99 2.77
C PHE A 32 23.01 19.39 3.77
N PRO A 33 23.24 19.25 5.08
CA PRO A 33 22.32 19.72 6.12
C PRO A 33 22.18 21.25 6.17
N LEU A 34 23.05 21.99 5.48
CA LEU A 34 23.15 23.45 5.42
C LEU A 34 23.49 24.08 6.77
N ASP A 35 24.37 23.42 7.52
CA ASP A 35 24.83 23.82 8.86
C ASP A 35 26.21 24.51 8.87
N GLY A 36 26.92 24.52 7.73
CA GLY A 36 28.25 25.12 7.61
C GLY A 36 29.39 24.28 8.20
N SER A 37 29.18 22.98 8.45
CA SER A 37 30.22 22.06 8.91
C SER A 37 31.42 21.96 7.94
N GLU A 38 32.57 21.50 8.44
CA GLU A 38 33.79 21.37 7.62
C GLU A 38 33.61 20.37 6.46
N ASN A 39 32.95 19.24 6.72
CA ASN A 39 32.65 18.23 5.70
C ASN A 39 31.72 18.78 4.61
N GLU A 40 30.67 19.52 4.99
CA GLU A 40 29.80 20.22 4.05
C GLU A 40 30.58 21.22 3.20
N THR A 41 31.42 22.03 3.85
CA THR A 41 32.23 23.06 3.17
C THR A 41 33.17 22.43 2.15
N ALA A 42 33.78 21.28 2.47
CA ALA A 42 34.62 20.53 1.53
C ALA A 42 33.83 20.05 0.31
N CYS A 43 32.63 19.49 0.52
CA CYS A 43 31.73 19.05 -0.56
C CYS A 43 31.28 20.22 -1.45
N LEU A 44 30.88 21.35 -0.85
CA LEU A 44 30.50 22.57 -1.58
C LEU A 44 31.67 23.14 -2.40
N ARG A 45 32.90 23.10 -1.87
CA ARG A 45 34.09 23.53 -2.61
C ARG A 45 34.38 22.63 -3.80
N ALA A 46 34.28 21.31 -3.64
CA ALA A 46 34.47 20.37 -4.74
C ALA A 46 33.44 20.60 -5.86
N LEU A 47 32.16 20.77 -5.51
CA LEU A 47 31.11 21.15 -6.46
C LEU A 47 31.41 22.48 -7.14
N GLY A 48 31.72 23.53 -6.37
CA GLY A 48 31.96 24.85 -6.94
C GLY A 48 33.22 24.91 -7.83
N GLN A 49 34.27 24.17 -7.48
CA GLN A 49 35.45 24.03 -8.34
C GLN A 49 35.11 23.33 -9.66
N HIS A 50 34.31 22.26 -9.63
CA HIS A 50 33.84 21.61 -10.85
C HIS A 50 33.04 22.58 -11.73
N LEU A 51 32.16 23.38 -11.13
CA LEU A 51 31.38 24.39 -11.86
C LEU A 51 32.28 25.49 -12.46
N LEU A 52 33.32 25.94 -11.76
CA LEU A 52 34.27 26.94 -12.29
C LEU A 52 35.05 26.45 -13.53
N LEU A 53 35.24 25.13 -13.67
CA LEU A 53 35.91 24.53 -14.83
C LEU A 53 35.06 24.58 -16.11
N LYS A 54 33.74 24.78 -16.00
CA LYS A 54 32.88 24.97 -17.17
C LYS A 54 33.28 26.26 -17.87
N GLU A 55 33.34 26.28 -19.19
CA GLU A 55 33.78 27.45 -19.97
C GLU A 55 32.65 28.45 -20.25
N VAL A 56 31.40 28.05 -20.01
CA VAL A 56 30.19 28.87 -20.25
C VAL A 56 29.67 29.53 -18.97
N PRO A 57 28.91 30.65 -19.06
CA PRO A 57 28.14 31.17 -17.93
C PRO A 57 27.15 30.13 -17.38
N ILE A 58 26.82 30.24 -16.09
CA ILE A 58 26.02 29.24 -15.37
C ILE A 58 24.71 29.86 -14.92
N SER A 59 23.60 29.23 -15.27
CA SER A 59 22.31 29.56 -14.66
C SER A 59 22.10 28.71 -13.41
N PHE A 60 21.70 29.32 -12.30
CA PHE A 60 21.44 28.61 -11.05
C PHE A 60 19.95 28.54 -10.81
N TYR A 61 19.38 27.35 -10.67
CA TYR A 61 17.96 27.16 -10.41
C TYR A 61 17.76 26.85 -8.93
N GLY A 62 17.00 27.69 -8.22
CA GLY A 62 16.74 27.63 -6.79
C GLY A 62 17.47 28.75 -6.05
N ALA A 63 16.74 29.78 -5.63
CA ALA A 63 17.27 30.95 -4.93
C ALA A 63 17.36 30.76 -3.40
N GLY A 64 17.46 29.51 -2.95
CA GLY A 64 17.40 29.10 -1.54
C GLY A 64 18.73 29.17 -0.79
N LYS A 65 18.74 28.53 0.39
CA LYS A 65 19.91 28.45 1.28
C LYS A 65 21.09 27.72 0.63
N PHE A 66 20.83 26.68 -0.16
CA PHE A 66 21.88 25.89 -0.81
C PHE A 66 22.77 26.75 -1.72
N LEU A 67 22.16 27.54 -2.62
CA LEU A 67 22.90 28.47 -3.48
C LEU A 67 23.73 29.46 -2.67
N ARG A 68 23.15 30.04 -1.61
CA ARG A 68 23.86 30.99 -0.74
C ARG A 68 25.06 30.34 -0.05
N SER A 69 24.92 29.10 0.43
CA SER A 69 26.03 28.34 1.02
C SER A 69 27.11 28.02 -0.01
N LEU A 70 26.73 27.64 -1.24
CA LEU A 70 27.67 27.39 -2.34
C LEU A 70 28.46 28.65 -2.71
N LEU A 71 27.79 29.79 -2.89
CA LEU A 71 28.44 31.07 -3.20
C LEU A 71 29.30 31.60 -2.05
N LYS A 72 28.97 31.24 -0.81
CA LYS A 72 29.82 31.55 0.36
C LYS A 72 31.08 30.68 0.39
N ALA A 73 30.97 29.40 0.04
CA ALA A 73 32.08 28.46 0.00
C ALA A 73 33.04 28.72 -1.17
N VAL A 74 32.51 29.18 -2.31
CA VAL A 74 33.25 29.50 -3.54
C VAL A 74 32.77 30.85 -4.12
N PRO A 75 33.27 31.99 -3.59
CA PRO A 75 32.84 33.33 -3.99
C PRO A 75 33.07 33.66 -5.46
N GLU A 76 34.02 33.01 -6.12
CA GLU A 76 34.37 33.20 -7.53
C GLU A 76 33.20 32.87 -8.47
N LEU A 77 32.28 31.99 -8.05
CA LEU A 77 31.08 31.63 -8.83
C LEU A 77 30.15 32.82 -9.07
N LYS A 78 30.19 33.85 -8.22
CA LYS A 78 29.38 35.07 -8.39
C LYS A 78 29.63 35.73 -9.75
N ASN A 79 30.86 35.67 -10.24
CA ASN A 79 31.26 36.23 -11.53
C ASN A 79 30.85 35.35 -12.72
N ARG A 80 30.26 34.18 -12.47
CA ARG A 80 29.85 33.20 -13.48
C ARG A 80 28.32 33.10 -13.61
N ILE A 81 27.56 33.77 -12.74
CA ILE A 81 26.09 33.73 -12.75
C ILE A 81 25.59 34.39 -14.04
N GLN A 82 24.81 33.64 -14.82
CA GLN A 82 24.06 34.16 -15.97
C GLN A 82 22.63 34.53 -15.56
N TYR A 83 21.92 33.58 -14.94
CA TYR A 83 20.55 33.74 -14.48
C TYR A 83 20.37 33.05 -13.12
N ILE A 84 19.44 33.57 -12.32
CA ILE A 84 18.89 32.89 -11.15
C ILE A 84 17.45 32.51 -11.48
N LEU A 85 17.14 31.22 -11.41
CA LEU A 85 15.79 30.69 -11.70
C LEU A 85 15.09 30.34 -10.40
N ASP A 86 13.78 30.60 -10.33
CA ASP A 86 12.90 30.20 -9.23
C ASP A 86 11.51 29.96 -9.80
N ASP A 87 10.76 28.98 -9.30
CA ASP A 87 9.40 28.67 -9.81
C ASP A 87 8.41 29.80 -9.49
N HIS A 88 8.62 30.51 -8.38
CA HIS A 88 7.75 31.59 -7.91
C HIS A 88 8.59 32.80 -7.49
N PRO A 89 9.25 33.48 -8.44
CA PRO A 89 10.17 34.56 -8.12
C PRO A 89 9.41 35.75 -7.53
N ASP A 90 9.80 36.17 -6.33
CA ASP A 90 9.34 37.45 -5.76
C ASP A 90 10.08 38.60 -6.46
N ASP A 91 9.36 39.69 -6.74
CA ASP A 91 9.93 40.92 -7.30
C ASP A 91 11.12 41.48 -6.49
N ARG A 92 11.22 41.12 -5.21
CA ARG A 92 12.32 41.49 -4.31
C ARG A 92 13.37 40.39 -4.12
N GLN A 93 13.19 39.21 -4.69
CA GLN A 93 14.12 38.08 -4.53
C GLN A 93 15.36 38.31 -5.40
N GLU A 94 16.42 38.75 -4.75
CA GLU A 94 17.70 39.04 -5.37
C GLU A 94 18.81 38.21 -4.71
N ILE A 95 19.71 37.69 -5.54
CA ILE A 95 20.93 37.00 -5.10
C ILE A 95 22.12 37.66 -5.77
N GLU A 96 22.99 38.27 -4.95
CA GLU A 96 24.24 38.88 -5.41
C GLU A 96 24.06 39.91 -6.55
N GLY A 97 22.99 40.70 -6.54
CA GLY A 97 22.74 41.68 -7.61
C GLY A 97 21.80 41.19 -8.72
N VAL A 98 21.46 39.89 -8.74
CA VAL A 98 20.72 39.24 -9.84
C VAL A 98 19.31 38.91 -9.37
N LYS A 99 18.31 39.46 -10.07
CA LYS A 99 16.89 39.18 -9.83
C LYS A 99 16.55 37.77 -10.33
N ALA A 100 15.78 37.03 -9.52
CA ALA A 100 15.26 35.73 -9.93
C ALA A 100 14.22 35.88 -11.07
N ILE A 101 14.24 34.95 -12.01
CA ILE A 101 13.27 34.86 -13.12
C ILE A 101 12.64 33.46 -13.15
N PRO A 102 11.44 33.30 -13.73
CA PRO A 102 10.86 31.98 -13.87
C PRO A 102 11.60 31.15 -14.94
N PRO A 103 11.56 29.80 -14.87
CA PRO A 103 12.28 28.93 -15.79
C PRO A 103 11.89 29.09 -17.26
N ASP A 104 10.64 29.45 -17.53
CA ASP A 104 10.09 29.70 -18.88
C ASP A 104 10.60 31.01 -19.51
N ALA A 105 11.10 31.95 -18.69
CA ALA A 105 11.76 33.16 -19.14
C ALA A 105 13.23 32.93 -19.54
N LEU A 106 13.76 31.71 -19.37
CA LEU A 106 15.13 31.36 -19.73
C LEU A 106 15.35 31.43 -21.25
N THR A 107 16.26 32.30 -21.67
CA THR A 107 16.56 32.57 -23.07
C THR A 107 17.37 31.44 -23.74
N LYS A 108 17.47 31.48 -25.08
CA LYS A 108 18.14 30.43 -25.87
C LYS A 108 19.67 30.40 -25.73
N ASP A 109 20.28 31.49 -25.26
CA ASP A 109 21.72 31.62 -25.02
C ASP A 109 22.18 30.92 -23.73
N ALA A 110 21.27 30.61 -22.81
CA ALA A 110 21.58 29.71 -21.70
C ALA A 110 21.87 28.30 -22.23
N SER A 111 22.99 27.70 -21.80
CA SER A 111 23.38 26.35 -22.21
C SER A 111 23.59 25.40 -21.02
N LEU A 112 23.82 25.94 -19.82
CA LEU A 112 24.11 25.20 -18.61
C LEU A 112 23.26 25.71 -17.44
N VAL A 113 22.59 24.78 -16.77
CA VAL A 113 21.85 25.02 -15.52
C VAL A 113 22.40 24.13 -14.41
N PHE A 114 22.66 24.72 -13.24
CA PHE A 114 22.94 23.98 -12.01
C PHE A 114 21.74 24.02 -11.07
N LEU A 115 21.28 22.86 -10.61
CA LEU A 115 20.15 22.74 -9.67
C LEU A 115 20.63 22.96 -8.24
N CYS A 116 20.12 24.01 -7.59
CA CYS A 116 20.44 24.41 -6.22
C CYS A 116 19.46 23.84 -5.19
N GLU A 117 19.16 22.56 -5.31
CA GLU A 117 18.23 21.84 -4.44
C GLU A 117 18.87 20.50 -4.06
N THR A 118 18.58 19.99 -2.86
CA THR A 118 19.15 18.75 -2.35
C THR A 118 18.14 17.61 -2.32
N ARG A 119 16.85 17.92 -2.18
CA ARG A 119 15.76 16.93 -2.21
C ARG A 119 15.58 16.35 -3.60
N THR A 120 15.48 15.03 -3.68
CA THR A 120 15.43 14.31 -4.95
C THR A 120 14.18 14.65 -5.76
N GLN A 121 13.01 14.69 -5.12
CA GLN A 121 11.76 15.04 -5.79
C GLN A 121 11.79 16.44 -6.43
N LYS A 122 12.22 17.44 -5.66
CA LYS A 122 12.27 18.84 -6.11
C LYS A 122 13.27 19.02 -7.25
N ARG A 123 14.40 18.31 -7.23
CA ARG A 123 15.34 18.31 -8.37
C ARG A 123 14.73 17.72 -9.64
N TRP A 124 13.93 16.66 -9.54
CA TRP A 124 13.20 16.12 -10.70
C TRP A 124 12.16 17.11 -11.23
N GLU A 125 11.40 17.78 -10.35
CA GLU A 125 10.49 18.87 -10.72
C GLU A 125 11.21 19.97 -11.49
N MET A 126 12.28 20.52 -10.91
CA MET A 126 13.08 21.57 -11.55
C MET A 126 13.60 21.13 -12.92
N THR A 127 14.10 19.89 -13.04
CA THR A 127 14.59 19.37 -14.32
C THR A 127 13.48 19.33 -15.38
N ARG A 128 12.24 18.99 -14.99
CA ARG A 128 11.08 18.97 -15.91
C ARG A 128 10.67 20.36 -16.36
N ASN A 129 10.85 21.38 -15.52
CA ASN A 129 10.50 22.77 -15.83
C ASN A 129 11.51 23.44 -16.79
N LEU A 130 12.67 22.81 -17.04
CA LEU A 130 13.67 23.32 -17.96
C LEU A 130 13.38 22.88 -19.41
N ARG A 131 13.69 23.76 -20.37
CA ARG A 131 13.62 23.42 -21.80
C ARG A 131 14.65 22.34 -22.17
N GLN A 132 14.32 21.55 -23.19
CA GLN A 132 15.24 20.55 -23.73
C GLN A 132 16.53 21.16 -24.32
N GLY A 133 17.60 20.38 -24.32
CA GLY A 133 18.90 20.73 -24.90
C GLY A 133 19.81 21.57 -23.98
N LEU A 134 19.41 21.81 -22.73
CA LEU A 134 20.28 22.36 -21.69
C LEU A 134 21.15 21.25 -21.08
N GLU A 135 22.41 21.54 -20.81
CA GLU A 135 23.21 20.76 -19.87
C GLU A 135 22.66 21.04 -18.46
N VAL A 136 22.22 20.01 -17.74
CA VAL A 136 21.72 20.14 -16.38
C VAL A 136 22.65 19.39 -15.45
N ILE A 137 23.23 20.11 -14.49
CA ILE A 137 24.08 19.55 -13.44
C ILE A 137 23.32 19.66 -12.12
N SER A 138 23.39 18.61 -11.31
CA SER A 138 22.84 18.60 -9.95
C SER A 138 23.93 18.23 -8.94
N PRO A 139 23.69 18.39 -7.63
CA PRO A 139 24.66 18.02 -6.61
C PRO A 139 25.06 16.53 -6.62
N GLU A 140 24.29 15.64 -7.26
CA GLU A 140 24.63 14.21 -7.43
C GLU A 140 25.98 13.98 -8.10
N ILE A 141 26.42 14.91 -8.96
CA ILE A 141 27.71 14.83 -9.66
C ILE A 141 28.87 14.65 -8.68
N LEU A 142 28.73 15.09 -7.42
CA LEU A 142 29.77 14.96 -6.39
C LEU A 142 30.24 13.50 -6.21
N ALA A 143 29.35 12.52 -6.37
CA ALA A 143 29.71 11.10 -6.28
C ALA A 143 30.68 10.69 -7.40
N GLU A 144 30.55 11.27 -8.59
CA GLU A 144 31.44 11.03 -9.73
C GLU A 144 32.75 11.84 -9.63
N LEU A 145 32.72 13.01 -8.97
CA LEU A 145 33.89 13.88 -8.79
C LEU A 145 34.86 13.31 -7.77
N ASP A 146 34.40 13.11 -6.54
CA ASP A 146 35.19 12.53 -5.46
C ASP A 146 34.28 11.98 -4.35
N TRP A 147 33.86 10.73 -4.53
CA TRP A 147 33.05 10.02 -3.55
C TRP A 147 33.70 9.91 -2.15
N ARG A 148 35.02 10.09 -2.02
CA ARG A 148 35.73 10.01 -0.73
C ARG A 148 35.50 11.24 0.16
N LEU A 149 35.07 12.36 -0.44
CA LEU A 149 34.67 13.56 0.30
C LEU A 149 33.27 13.42 0.90
N ILE A 150 32.44 12.56 0.32
CA ILE A 150 31.05 12.40 0.71
C ILE A 150 30.99 11.68 2.06
N PRO A 151 30.35 12.28 3.07
CA PRO A 151 30.31 11.69 4.40
C PRO A 151 29.45 10.43 4.38
N LYS A 152 29.77 9.46 5.24
CA LYS A 152 29.14 8.12 5.22
C LYS A 152 27.61 8.17 5.29
N GLN A 153 27.07 9.09 6.10
CA GLN A 153 25.63 9.26 6.24
C GLN A 153 24.94 9.72 4.96
N ALA A 154 25.65 10.16 3.92
CA ALA A 154 25.04 10.53 2.65
C ALA A 154 24.91 9.35 1.66
N TRP A 155 25.43 8.17 2.02
CA TRP A 155 25.26 6.95 1.26
C TRP A 155 24.12 6.12 1.83
N MET A 156 23.21 5.70 0.97
CA MET A 156 22.01 4.95 1.31
C MET A 156 22.01 3.59 0.62
N PRO A 157 21.47 2.52 1.22
CA PRO A 157 21.26 1.27 0.51
C PRO A 157 20.44 1.50 -0.77
N ALA A 158 20.88 0.90 -1.87
CA ALA A 158 20.15 0.94 -3.12
C ALA A 158 18.93 0.01 -3.02
N ILE A 159 17.74 0.56 -3.18
CA ILE A 159 16.48 -0.18 -3.09
C ILE A 159 15.85 -0.25 -4.48
N GLU A 160 15.24 -1.39 -4.81
CA GLU A 160 14.42 -1.51 -6.02
C GLU A 160 13.12 -0.72 -5.83
N THR A 161 12.92 0.30 -6.66
CA THR A 161 11.78 1.21 -6.56
C THR A 161 11.29 1.60 -7.96
N ILE A 162 10.06 2.09 -8.05
CA ILE A 162 9.48 2.62 -9.29
C ILE A 162 10.00 4.00 -9.71
N TYR A 163 10.84 4.63 -8.88
CA TYR A 163 11.26 6.00 -9.10
C TYR A 163 12.50 6.09 -10.00
N PRO A 164 12.63 7.13 -10.85
CA PRO A 164 11.78 8.32 -10.94
C PRO A 164 10.40 8.06 -11.57
N LEU A 165 9.39 8.74 -11.03
CA LEU A 165 8.02 8.73 -11.53
C LEU A 165 7.54 10.16 -11.74
N ASN A 166 6.70 10.39 -12.74
CA ASN A 166 6.11 11.71 -12.99
C ASN A 166 4.99 11.99 -11.98
N VAL A 167 5.34 12.32 -10.74
CA VAL A 167 4.38 12.73 -9.70
C VAL A 167 3.89 14.15 -10.02
N PRO A 168 2.57 14.38 -10.11
CA PRO A 168 1.99 15.71 -10.35
C PRO A 168 2.05 16.59 -9.10
N GLU A 169 2.00 17.90 -9.30
CA GLU A 169 1.83 18.86 -8.21
C GLU A 169 0.38 18.93 -7.76
N LEU A 170 0.17 19.34 -6.50
CA LEU A 170 -1.16 19.63 -5.98
C LEU A 170 -1.64 21.00 -6.48
N GLU A 171 -2.35 20.99 -7.60
CA GLU A 171 -2.94 22.19 -8.19
C GLU A 171 -4.45 22.24 -7.96
N PHE A 172 -4.95 23.40 -7.57
CA PHE A 172 -6.38 23.65 -7.34
C PHE A 172 -6.84 24.77 -8.27
N LEU A 173 -7.71 24.44 -9.23
CA LEU A 173 -8.14 25.35 -10.28
C LEU A 173 -9.21 26.32 -9.76
N PRO A 174 -9.08 27.63 -10.02
CA PRO A 174 -10.13 28.59 -9.69
C PRO A 174 -11.35 28.42 -10.61
N GLY A 175 -12.51 28.90 -10.15
CA GLY A 175 -13.73 28.95 -10.97
C GLY A 175 -14.48 27.63 -11.11
N GLN A 176 -14.08 26.59 -10.37
CA GLN A 176 -14.84 25.34 -10.27
C GLN A 176 -16.08 25.53 -9.39
N ASP A 177 -17.20 24.90 -9.76
CA ASP A 177 -18.36 24.81 -8.87
C ASP A 177 -18.04 23.90 -7.67
N MET A 178 -17.26 22.84 -7.92
CA MET A 178 -16.88 21.85 -6.91
C MET A 178 -15.43 21.39 -7.06
N ILE A 179 -14.76 21.14 -5.94
CA ILE A 179 -13.54 20.31 -5.88
C ILE A 179 -13.91 18.99 -5.23
N LEU A 180 -13.64 17.88 -5.91
CA LEU A 180 -13.81 16.52 -5.40
C LEU A 180 -12.45 15.96 -4.97
N LEU A 181 -12.28 15.74 -3.67
CA LEU A 181 -11.00 15.47 -3.02
C LEU A 181 -10.94 14.05 -2.44
N ASP A 182 -9.84 13.34 -2.70
CA ASP A 182 -9.41 12.17 -1.93
C ASP A 182 -8.15 12.55 -1.12
N VAL A 183 -8.06 12.07 0.11
CA VAL A 183 -6.98 12.39 1.07
C VAL A 183 -6.44 11.13 1.75
N PRO A 184 -5.19 11.15 2.26
CA PRO A 184 -4.58 10.00 2.91
C PRO A 184 -5.36 9.41 4.09
N ALA A 185 -5.43 8.09 4.26
CA ALA A 185 -4.61 7.07 3.58
C ALA A 185 -5.37 5.84 3.07
N ARG A 186 -5.57 5.77 1.75
CA ARG A 186 -6.09 4.57 1.06
C ARG A 186 -4.95 3.64 0.67
N ASN A 187 -5.09 2.33 0.86
CA ASN A 187 -4.11 1.38 0.36
C ASN A 187 -3.82 1.59 -1.14
N MET A 188 -2.59 1.95 -1.46
CA MET A 188 -2.18 2.42 -2.80
C MET A 188 -2.06 1.30 -3.83
N ALA A 189 -2.11 0.04 -3.39
CA ALA A 189 -2.31 -1.06 -4.32
C ALA A 189 -3.72 -1.05 -4.94
N LEU A 190 -4.69 -0.39 -4.32
CA LEU A 190 -6.08 -0.27 -4.81
C LEU A 190 -6.27 1.06 -5.54
N MET A 191 -7.25 1.13 -6.45
CA MET A 191 -7.63 2.38 -7.13
C MET A 191 -8.86 3.01 -6.46
N PRO A 192 -9.06 4.34 -6.53
CA PRO A 192 -10.17 5.04 -5.89
C PRO A 192 -11.49 4.88 -6.70
N ASN A 193 -11.99 3.66 -6.87
CA ASN A 193 -13.16 3.38 -7.73
C ASN A 193 -14.41 4.19 -7.34
N GLY A 194 -14.68 4.32 -6.03
CA GLY A 194 -15.80 5.11 -5.55
C GLY A 194 -15.72 6.58 -6.00
N LEU A 195 -14.53 7.19 -5.91
CA LEU A 195 -14.26 8.54 -6.41
C LEU A 195 -14.51 8.63 -7.91
N GLY A 196 -14.09 7.61 -8.66
CA GLY A 196 -14.31 7.50 -10.10
C GLY A 196 -15.78 7.45 -10.52
N PHE A 197 -16.62 6.69 -9.82
CA PHE A 197 -18.06 6.67 -10.08
C PHE A 197 -18.72 8.02 -9.76
N VAL A 198 -18.31 8.67 -8.67
CA VAL A 198 -18.80 10.02 -8.33
C VAL A 198 -18.35 11.05 -9.38
N HIS A 199 -17.11 10.98 -9.85
CA HIS A 199 -16.60 11.79 -10.95
C HIS A 199 -17.51 11.66 -12.19
N ASN A 200 -17.81 10.42 -12.61
CA ASN A 200 -18.69 10.18 -13.76
C ASN A 200 -20.12 10.72 -13.52
N ALA A 201 -20.66 10.56 -12.30
CA ALA A 201 -21.98 11.09 -11.95
C ALA A 201 -22.04 12.62 -12.00
N LEU A 202 -21.01 13.32 -11.51
CA LEU A 202 -20.90 14.78 -11.58
C LEU A 202 -20.77 15.27 -13.03
N LYS A 203 -19.96 14.58 -13.84
CA LYS A 203 -19.81 14.84 -15.28
C LYS A 203 -21.12 14.68 -16.03
N LYS A 204 -21.84 13.56 -15.81
CA LYS A 204 -23.18 13.30 -16.38
C LYS A 204 -24.21 14.34 -15.95
N ALA A 205 -24.06 14.90 -14.74
CA ALA A 205 -24.90 15.98 -14.26
C ALA A 205 -24.55 17.36 -14.85
N GLY A 206 -23.42 17.51 -15.56
CA GLY A 206 -22.98 18.80 -16.13
C GLY A 206 -22.47 19.78 -15.08
N ILE A 207 -21.88 19.27 -13.99
CA ILE A 207 -21.23 20.11 -12.97
C ILE A 207 -19.83 20.51 -13.47
N THR A 208 -19.41 21.74 -13.19
CA THR A 208 -18.02 22.18 -13.42
C THR A 208 -17.20 21.82 -12.19
N PHE A 209 -16.33 20.82 -12.28
CA PHE A 209 -15.56 20.36 -11.12
C PHE A 209 -14.15 19.92 -11.47
N GLN A 210 -13.29 19.91 -10.45
CA GLN A 210 -11.97 19.28 -10.51
C GLN A 210 -11.93 18.10 -9.54
N THR A 211 -11.36 16.97 -9.96
CA THR A 211 -10.98 15.89 -9.05
C THR A 211 -9.51 16.04 -8.67
N VAL A 212 -9.22 16.01 -7.37
CA VAL A 212 -7.87 16.08 -6.81
C VAL A 212 -7.68 14.85 -5.91
N ASP A 213 -6.81 13.93 -6.33
CA ASP A 213 -6.43 12.77 -5.53
C ASP A 213 -5.12 13.10 -4.80
N SER A 214 -5.23 13.86 -3.71
CA SER A 214 -4.05 14.28 -2.96
C SER A 214 -3.34 13.10 -2.29
N ASP A 215 -4.07 12.01 -2.08
CA ASP A 215 -3.59 10.80 -1.46
C ASP A 215 -2.43 10.16 -2.25
N ILE A 216 -2.62 9.91 -3.55
CA ILE A 216 -1.57 9.31 -4.39
C ILE A 216 -0.33 10.22 -4.53
N VAL A 217 -0.53 11.54 -4.53
CA VAL A 217 0.57 12.51 -4.57
C VAL A 217 1.38 12.43 -3.29
N ILE A 218 0.73 12.57 -2.12
CA ILE A 218 1.38 12.53 -0.81
C ILE A 218 2.08 11.19 -0.59
N TYR A 219 1.46 10.07 -1.00
CA TYR A 219 2.08 8.74 -0.96
C TYR A 219 3.43 8.73 -1.67
N HIS A 220 3.48 9.19 -2.92
CA HIS A 220 4.72 9.17 -3.66
C HIS A 220 5.75 10.17 -3.12
N ARG A 221 5.32 11.35 -2.67
CA ARG A 221 6.20 12.33 -2.01
C ARG A 221 6.85 11.73 -0.76
N PHE A 222 6.06 11.07 0.09
CA PHE A 222 6.52 10.37 1.28
C PHE A 222 7.56 9.29 0.94
N HIS A 223 7.26 8.43 -0.04
CA HIS A 223 8.17 7.34 -0.40
C HIS A 223 9.43 7.80 -1.12
N ILE A 224 9.36 8.84 -1.97
CA ILE A 224 10.57 9.46 -2.54
C ILE A 224 11.44 10.00 -1.43
N HIS A 225 10.85 10.73 -0.47
CA HIS A 225 11.59 11.21 0.68
C HIS A 225 12.20 10.04 1.45
N ARG A 226 11.41 9.08 1.94
CA ARG A 226 11.89 7.95 2.75
C ARG A 226 12.98 7.13 2.05
N LEU A 227 12.80 6.82 0.77
CA LEU A 227 13.68 5.88 0.05
C LEU A 227 14.94 6.54 -0.51
N LEU A 228 14.89 7.83 -0.86
CA LEU A 228 15.97 8.50 -1.62
C LEU A 228 16.62 9.68 -0.87
N ASP A 229 15.95 10.24 0.15
CA ASP A 229 16.45 11.38 0.92
C ASP A 229 16.52 11.11 2.44
N GLY A 230 15.60 10.30 2.96
CA GLY A 230 15.25 10.24 4.37
C GLY A 230 16.25 9.47 5.23
N PRO A 231 16.17 9.66 6.56
CA PRO A 231 16.85 8.78 7.50
C PRO A 231 16.35 7.34 7.34
N GLU A 232 17.11 6.37 7.86
CA GLU A 232 16.67 4.96 7.88
C GLU A 232 15.32 4.78 8.59
N LYS A 233 15.08 5.59 9.62
CA LYS A 233 13.83 5.61 10.39
C LYS A 233 13.24 7.01 10.41
N LEU A 234 11.98 7.11 10.00
CA LEU A 234 11.19 8.34 10.12
C LEU A 234 10.44 8.28 11.46
N GLU A 235 10.37 9.41 12.15
CA GLU A 235 9.69 9.53 13.44
C GLU A 235 8.73 10.72 13.42
N THR A 236 7.61 10.60 14.16
CA THR A 236 6.73 11.74 14.45
C THR A 236 7.43 12.70 15.41
N SER A 237 6.88 13.91 15.58
CA SER A 237 7.41 14.88 16.56
C SER A 237 7.39 14.37 18.00
N ALA A 238 6.56 13.36 18.30
CA ALA A 238 6.50 12.67 19.58
C ALA A 238 7.53 11.53 19.72
N GLY A 239 8.39 11.30 18.72
CA GLY A 239 9.42 10.25 18.73
C GLY A 239 8.89 8.86 18.41
N ARG A 240 7.70 8.75 17.83
CA ARG A 240 7.14 7.46 17.39
C ARG A 240 7.65 7.11 16.00
N GLU A 241 8.16 5.89 15.83
CA GLU A 241 8.59 5.39 14.53
C GLU A 241 7.40 5.26 13.56
N ILE A 242 7.53 5.88 12.39
CA ILE A 242 6.54 5.83 11.31
C ILE A 242 6.74 4.51 10.55
N PRO A 243 5.66 3.75 10.28
CA PRO A 243 5.76 2.52 9.49
C PRO A 243 6.44 2.75 8.13
N ALA A 244 7.16 1.75 7.62
CA ALA A 244 7.84 1.85 6.33
C ALA A 244 6.88 2.15 5.16
N ASP A 245 5.64 1.67 5.24
CA ASP A 245 4.54 2.06 4.36
C ASP A 245 3.28 2.27 5.22
N PRO A 246 2.99 3.52 5.63
CA PRO A 246 1.82 3.84 6.44
C PRO A 246 0.49 3.58 5.72
N TRP A 247 0.47 3.45 4.39
CA TRP A 247 -0.75 3.23 3.61
C TRP A 247 -1.18 1.76 3.55
N LEU A 248 -0.38 0.84 4.09
CA LEU A 248 -0.78 -0.55 4.22
C LEU A 248 -1.94 -0.71 5.21
N THR A 249 -2.82 -1.66 4.91
CA THR A 249 -4.07 -1.86 5.68
C THR A 249 -3.78 -2.22 7.15
N GLU A 250 -2.70 -2.94 7.42
CA GLU A 250 -2.23 -3.24 8.78
C GLU A 250 -1.78 -2.02 9.59
N ASN A 251 -1.54 -0.88 8.93
CA ASN A 251 -1.07 0.36 9.55
C ASN A 251 -2.16 1.44 9.61
N TYR A 252 -3.42 1.14 9.28
CA TYR A 252 -4.48 2.16 9.29
C TYR A 252 -4.71 2.83 10.65
N ASP A 253 -4.43 2.13 11.76
CA ASP A 253 -4.54 2.70 13.10
C ASP A 253 -3.57 3.88 13.32
N PHE A 254 -2.42 3.90 12.64
CA PHE A 254 -1.47 5.02 12.67
C PHE A 254 -2.14 6.34 12.25
N TRP A 255 -3.02 6.31 11.24
CA TRP A 255 -3.73 7.49 10.76
C TRP A 255 -4.85 7.96 11.69
N GLY A 256 -5.21 7.14 12.67
CA GLY A 256 -6.14 7.47 13.75
C GLY A 256 -5.51 8.29 14.88
N GLU A 257 -4.21 8.59 14.83
CA GLU A 257 -3.48 9.24 15.93
C GLU A 257 -3.08 10.68 15.61
N ASP A 258 -3.13 11.57 16.62
CA ASP A 258 -2.91 13.00 16.42
C ASP A 258 -1.46 13.34 16.05
N ASP A 259 -0.49 12.56 16.55
CA ASP A 259 0.93 12.76 16.24
C ASP A 259 1.27 12.38 14.79
N ALA A 260 0.61 11.35 14.25
CA ALA A 260 0.69 10.97 12.85
C ALA A 260 0.09 12.06 11.95
N ILE A 261 -1.08 12.60 12.30
CA ILE A 261 -1.67 13.73 11.56
C ILE A 261 -0.76 14.96 11.62
N GLY A 262 -0.16 15.23 12.78
CA GLY A 262 0.81 16.31 12.95
C GLY A 262 2.06 16.18 12.06
N TYR A 263 2.51 14.96 11.74
CA TYR A 263 3.60 14.75 10.79
C TYR A 263 3.24 15.23 9.37
N PHE A 264 1.98 15.09 8.96
CA PHE A 264 1.50 15.51 7.64
C PHE A 264 0.86 16.91 7.62
N GLN A 265 1.10 17.74 8.65
CA GLN A 265 0.50 19.07 8.75
C GLN A 265 0.81 19.96 7.53
N ASP A 266 2.05 19.93 7.02
CA ASP A 266 2.43 20.70 5.83
C ASP A 266 1.58 20.32 4.59
N ALA A 267 1.24 19.04 4.44
CA ALA A 267 0.41 18.56 3.35
C ALA A 267 -1.07 18.95 3.55
N ILE A 268 -1.56 18.92 4.79
CA ILE A 268 -2.90 19.42 5.14
C ILE A 268 -3.01 20.90 4.81
N ASP A 269 -1.98 21.69 5.17
CA ASP A 269 -1.92 23.12 4.90
C ASP A 269 -1.86 23.42 3.41
N GLU A 270 -1.02 22.73 2.64
CA GLU A 270 -0.93 22.85 1.17
C GLU A 270 -2.29 22.59 0.50
N ILE A 271 -3.00 21.53 0.92
CA ILE A 271 -4.32 21.19 0.38
C ILE A 271 -5.35 22.26 0.75
N ALA A 272 -5.46 22.60 2.04
CA ALA A 272 -6.46 23.53 2.53
C ALA A 272 -6.26 24.93 1.92
N ASP A 273 -5.03 25.44 1.92
CA ASP A 273 -4.69 26.76 1.37
C ASP A 273 -4.96 26.81 -0.14
N GLY A 274 -4.65 25.72 -0.85
CA GLY A 274 -4.98 25.55 -2.27
C GLY A 274 -6.48 25.64 -2.54
N ILE A 275 -7.30 24.94 -1.75
CA ILE A 275 -8.77 24.97 -1.85
C ILE A 275 -9.30 26.37 -1.53
N ILE A 276 -8.84 26.99 -0.44
CA ILE A 276 -9.24 28.33 0.00
C ILE A 276 -8.92 29.36 -1.10
N LYS A 277 -7.76 29.25 -1.73
CA LYS A 277 -7.35 30.11 -2.85
C LYS A 277 -8.20 29.88 -4.11
N ALA A 278 -8.53 28.63 -4.42
CA ALA A 278 -9.35 28.27 -5.58
C ALA A 278 -10.83 28.69 -5.44
N ARG A 279 -11.34 28.79 -4.20
CA ARG A 279 -12.71 29.21 -3.85
C ARG A 279 -13.81 28.44 -4.59
N PRO A 280 -13.86 27.09 -4.53
CA PRO A 280 -15.02 26.37 -5.02
C PRO A 280 -16.25 26.68 -4.17
N LYS A 281 -17.46 26.52 -4.72
CA LYS A 281 -18.68 26.63 -3.92
C LYS A 281 -18.86 25.42 -2.99
N ILE A 282 -18.40 24.25 -3.45
CA ILE A 282 -18.52 22.98 -2.74
C ILE A 282 -17.16 22.27 -2.70
N LEU A 283 -16.76 21.82 -1.51
CA LEU A 283 -15.69 20.86 -1.31
C LEU A 283 -16.32 19.49 -1.05
N GLY A 284 -16.17 18.57 -1.99
CA GLY A 284 -16.51 17.16 -1.84
C GLY A 284 -15.34 16.37 -1.28
N ILE A 285 -15.50 15.63 -0.19
CA ILE A 285 -14.43 14.78 0.38
C ILE A 285 -14.87 13.32 0.42
N SER A 286 -14.03 12.44 -0.11
CA SER A 286 -14.17 10.98 0.01
C SER A 286 -13.62 10.53 1.37
N VAL A 287 -14.50 10.02 2.23
CA VAL A 287 -14.19 9.64 3.62
C VAL A 287 -14.27 8.12 3.81
N GLN A 288 -13.20 7.57 4.37
CA GLN A 288 -12.98 6.17 4.75
C GLN A 288 -12.44 6.13 6.17
N ALA A 289 -12.60 4.99 6.86
CA ALA A 289 -12.18 4.85 8.26
C ALA A 289 -10.71 5.25 8.52
N CYS A 290 -9.83 5.03 7.54
CA CYS A 290 -8.40 5.34 7.61
C CYS A 290 -8.03 6.80 7.33
N ASN A 291 -8.94 7.62 6.78
CA ASN A 291 -8.64 9.00 6.39
C ASN A 291 -9.45 10.07 7.14
N GLU A 292 -10.26 9.66 8.13
CA GLU A 292 -11.26 10.55 8.77
C GLU A 292 -10.62 11.74 9.48
N LYS A 293 -9.53 11.50 10.22
CA LYS A 293 -8.81 12.58 10.92
C LYS A 293 -8.11 13.53 9.96
N PHE A 294 -7.50 13.01 8.89
CA PHE A 294 -6.87 13.84 7.87
C PHE A 294 -7.91 14.69 7.14
N ALA A 295 -9.02 14.07 6.72
CA ALA A 295 -10.15 14.76 6.10
C ALA A 295 -10.74 15.84 7.02
N ALA A 296 -10.89 15.54 8.32
CA ALA A 296 -11.34 16.50 9.32
C ALA A 296 -10.40 17.71 9.41
N ALA A 297 -9.09 17.49 9.50
CA ALA A 297 -8.11 18.56 9.61
C ALA A 297 -8.15 19.52 8.41
N VAL A 298 -8.25 18.97 7.18
CA VAL A 298 -8.44 19.78 5.96
C VAL A 298 -9.77 20.56 6.02
N ALA A 299 -10.86 19.88 6.33
CA ALA A 299 -12.20 20.46 6.38
C ALA A 299 -12.33 21.59 7.42
N GLU A 300 -11.77 21.38 8.61
CA GLU A 300 -11.78 22.34 9.72
C GLU A 300 -11.01 23.60 9.36
N LYS A 301 -9.81 23.46 8.77
CA LYS A 301 -9.04 24.62 8.29
C LYS A 301 -9.79 25.39 7.20
N VAL A 302 -10.34 24.69 6.20
CA VAL A 302 -11.16 25.31 5.15
C VAL A 302 -12.36 26.05 5.75
N LYS A 303 -13.07 25.46 6.71
CA LYS A 303 -14.21 26.12 7.37
C LYS A 303 -13.83 27.31 8.23
N ALA A 304 -12.66 27.29 8.86
CA ALA A 304 -12.18 28.39 9.68
C ALA A 304 -11.90 29.64 8.84
N GLU A 305 -11.37 29.47 7.62
CA GLU A 305 -10.93 30.58 6.77
C GLU A 305 -11.91 30.94 5.63
N ALA A 306 -12.70 29.97 5.17
CA ALA A 306 -13.69 30.11 4.09
C ALA A 306 -15.02 29.40 4.46
N PRO A 307 -15.74 29.88 5.50
CA PRO A 307 -16.94 29.22 6.03
C PRO A 307 -18.10 29.08 5.01
N GLU A 308 -18.09 29.88 3.94
CA GLU A 308 -19.04 29.83 2.84
C GLU A 308 -18.89 28.60 1.94
N ILE A 309 -17.72 27.95 1.91
CA ILE A 309 -17.50 26.75 1.11
C ILE A 309 -18.30 25.60 1.74
N ILE A 310 -19.24 25.03 0.99
CA ILE A 310 -20.06 23.92 1.47
C ILE A 310 -19.21 22.64 1.50
N ILE A 311 -19.19 21.94 2.62
CA ILE A 311 -18.52 20.64 2.75
C ILE A 311 -19.53 19.52 2.56
N LEU A 312 -19.32 18.72 1.52
CA LEU A 312 -20.07 17.52 1.19
C LEU A 312 -19.16 16.30 1.36
N VAL A 313 -19.58 15.30 2.12
CA VAL A 313 -18.82 14.05 2.26
C VAL A 313 -19.54 12.86 1.64
N GLY A 314 -18.76 11.86 1.24
CA GLY A 314 -19.23 10.54 0.81
C GLY A 314 -18.17 9.48 1.11
N GLY A 315 -18.24 8.32 0.47
CA GLY A 315 -17.24 7.25 0.64
C GLY A 315 -17.66 6.15 1.60
N PHE A 316 -16.75 5.22 1.89
CA PHE A 316 -17.06 3.99 2.63
C PHE A 316 -17.62 4.26 4.03
N SER A 317 -17.12 5.27 4.74
CA SER A 317 -17.64 5.61 6.07
C SER A 317 -19.07 6.16 6.04
N CYS A 318 -19.54 6.58 4.87
CA CYS A 318 -20.90 7.07 4.61
C CYS A 318 -21.87 5.97 4.13
N TYR A 319 -21.61 4.68 4.38
CA TYR A 319 -22.50 3.60 3.93
C TYR A 319 -23.88 3.58 4.63
N ASN A 320 -24.00 4.18 5.81
CA ASN A 320 -25.26 4.31 6.54
C ASN A 320 -25.29 5.65 7.33
N PRO A 321 -26.48 6.08 7.80
CA PRO A 321 -26.61 7.41 8.39
C PRO A 321 -25.94 7.60 9.75
N ILE A 322 -25.78 6.53 10.53
CA ILE A 322 -25.16 6.59 11.85
C ILE A 322 -23.64 6.78 11.70
N THR A 323 -23.01 5.99 10.84
CA THR A 323 -21.55 6.05 10.64
C THR A 323 -21.14 7.32 9.91
N ALA A 324 -21.94 7.80 8.96
CA ALA A 324 -21.66 9.05 8.25
C ALA A 324 -21.60 10.26 9.19
N ARG A 325 -22.58 10.40 10.10
CA ARG A 325 -22.62 11.50 11.08
C ARG A 325 -21.42 11.48 12.04
N GLU A 326 -20.89 10.29 12.32
CA GLU A 326 -19.72 10.12 13.18
C GLU A 326 -18.40 10.38 12.45
N ALA A 327 -18.27 9.87 11.23
CA ALA A 327 -17.05 10.02 10.44
C ALA A 327 -16.79 11.47 10.01
N ALA A 328 -17.85 12.27 9.88
CA ALA A 328 -17.77 13.63 9.36
C ALA A 328 -18.73 14.60 10.08
N PRO A 329 -18.55 14.85 11.39
CA PRO A 329 -19.40 15.77 12.15
C PRO A 329 -19.25 17.24 11.69
N TYR A 330 -18.16 17.56 11.00
CA TYR A 330 -17.84 18.87 10.43
C TYR A 330 -18.54 19.15 9.08
N ALA A 331 -19.12 18.13 8.44
CA ALA A 331 -19.71 18.27 7.11
C ALA A 331 -21.06 19.01 7.13
N ASP A 332 -21.33 19.81 6.08
CA ASP A 332 -22.66 20.39 5.88
C ASP A 332 -23.66 19.31 5.40
N TYR A 333 -23.18 18.41 4.53
CA TYR A 333 -23.95 17.35 3.91
C TYR A 333 -23.15 16.05 3.84
N ALA A 334 -23.83 14.91 3.98
CA ALA A 334 -23.27 13.59 3.70
C ALA A 334 -24.17 12.85 2.70
N ALA A 335 -23.60 12.41 1.58
CA ALA A 335 -24.26 11.53 0.63
C ALA A 335 -24.02 10.08 1.04
N ILE A 336 -25.11 9.33 1.23
CA ILE A 336 -25.09 8.04 1.91
C ILE A 336 -25.21 6.90 0.87
N PHE A 337 -24.44 5.84 1.09
CA PHE A 337 -24.45 4.60 0.28
C PHE A 337 -24.03 4.82 -1.19
N GLU A 338 -24.77 4.27 -2.16
CA GLU A 338 -24.52 4.47 -3.59
C GLU A 338 -25.04 5.83 -4.04
N THR A 339 -24.13 6.70 -4.47
CA THR A 339 -24.44 8.11 -4.73
C THR A 339 -24.52 8.45 -6.21
N ASP A 340 -24.41 7.46 -7.12
CA ASP A 340 -24.41 7.64 -8.57
C ASP A 340 -25.61 8.47 -9.08
N LEU A 341 -26.80 8.28 -8.47
CA LEU A 341 -28.04 8.99 -8.80
C LEU A 341 -28.37 10.16 -7.86
N THR A 342 -27.60 10.34 -6.78
CA THR A 342 -27.93 11.27 -5.68
C THR A 342 -27.03 12.50 -5.69
N VAL A 343 -25.73 12.34 -5.97
CA VAL A 343 -24.74 13.43 -5.83
C VAL A 343 -24.98 14.56 -6.83
N GLY A 344 -25.30 14.24 -8.10
CA GLY A 344 -25.56 15.23 -9.14
C GLY A 344 -26.75 16.14 -8.82
N PRO A 345 -27.95 15.59 -8.52
CA PRO A 345 -29.11 16.38 -8.10
C PRO A 345 -28.86 17.21 -6.84
N LEU A 346 -28.13 16.66 -5.85
CA LEU A 346 -27.79 17.39 -4.63
C LEU A 346 -26.93 18.62 -4.96
N VAL A 347 -25.83 18.41 -5.69
CA VAL A 347 -24.92 19.49 -6.07
C VAL A 347 -25.64 20.58 -6.86
N LYS A 348 -26.51 20.22 -7.82
CA LYS A 348 -27.30 21.21 -8.59
C LYS A 348 -28.13 22.14 -7.71
N ARG A 349 -28.80 21.60 -6.68
CA ARG A 349 -29.60 22.40 -5.74
C ARG A 349 -28.72 23.30 -4.87
N LEU A 350 -27.60 22.78 -4.37
CA LEU A 350 -26.64 23.57 -3.60
C LEU A 350 -26.09 24.74 -4.42
N LEU A 351 -25.84 24.55 -5.72
CA LEU A 351 -25.36 25.60 -6.62
C LEU A 351 -26.36 26.73 -6.88
N THR A 352 -27.66 26.53 -6.61
CA THR A 352 -28.66 27.62 -6.64
C THR A 352 -28.72 28.44 -5.35
N GLY A 353 -27.87 28.12 -4.36
CA GLY A 353 -27.93 28.71 -3.02
C GLY A 353 -29.05 28.14 -2.15
N GLU A 354 -29.60 26.99 -2.53
CA GLU A 354 -30.63 26.31 -1.74
C GLU A 354 -30.00 25.63 -0.52
N THR A 355 -30.55 25.87 0.67
CA THR A 355 -30.30 25.00 1.83
C THR A 355 -31.12 23.74 1.65
N VAL A 356 -30.46 22.64 1.26
CA VAL A 356 -31.14 21.37 1.03
C VAL A 356 -31.45 20.71 2.38
N THR A 357 -32.72 20.37 2.58
CA THR A 357 -33.19 19.51 3.67
C THR A 357 -34.09 18.44 3.08
N ASP A 358 -34.28 17.34 3.80
CA ASP A 358 -35.21 16.29 3.37
C ASP A 358 -34.95 15.77 1.94
N MET A 359 -33.70 15.44 1.64
CA MET A 359 -33.36 14.80 0.37
C MET A 359 -33.06 13.31 0.60
N PRO A 360 -33.81 12.38 -0.02
CA PRO A 360 -33.50 10.96 0.03
C PRO A 360 -32.05 10.68 -0.37
N GLY A 361 -31.36 9.84 0.38
CA GLY A 361 -29.94 9.52 0.17
C GLY A 361 -28.95 10.50 0.79
N VAL A 362 -29.43 11.57 1.42
CA VAL A 362 -28.59 12.64 1.97
C VAL A 362 -28.90 12.84 3.44
N ILE A 363 -27.87 13.12 4.23
CA ILE A 363 -28.00 13.70 5.56
C ILE A 363 -27.50 15.12 5.49
N SER A 364 -28.33 16.04 5.99
CA SER A 364 -27.98 17.44 6.10
C SER A 364 -27.81 17.80 7.58
N ARG A 365 -26.81 18.62 7.91
CA ARG A 365 -26.73 19.21 9.26
C ARG A 365 -27.88 20.16 9.56
N PHE A 366 -28.62 20.57 8.51
CA PHE A 366 -29.79 21.44 8.60
C PHE A 366 -31.10 20.65 8.75
N ASP A 367 -31.05 19.31 8.73
CA ASP A 367 -32.23 18.49 9.01
C ASP A 367 -32.66 18.60 10.48
N PRO A 368 -33.97 18.48 10.78
CA PRO A 368 -34.46 18.37 12.16
C PRO A 368 -33.81 17.20 12.92
N PRO A 369 -33.49 17.34 14.22
CA PRO A 369 -32.81 16.30 15.00
C PRO A 369 -33.56 14.97 15.11
N ASP A 370 -34.89 15.01 15.01
CA ASP A 370 -35.82 13.88 15.13
C ASP A 370 -36.18 13.24 13.78
N ARG A 371 -35.53 13.67 12.70
CA ARG A 371 -35.84 13.18 11.36
C ARG A 371 -35.14 11.85 11.06
N ASP A 372 -35.95 10.87 10.64
CA ASP A 372 -35.45 9.62 10.09
C ASP A 372 -34.84 9.80 8.69
N TYR A 373 -33.70 9.14 8.48
CA TYR A 373 -33.05 9.07 7.17
C TYR A 373 -33.89 8.27 6.17
N VAL A 374 -34.02 8.80 4.95
CA VAL A 374 -34.69 8.12 3.84
C VAL A 374 -33.64 7.64 2.83
N PRO A 375 -33.57 6.34 2.49
CA PRO A 375 -32.65 5.83 1.48
C PRO A 375 -32.81 6.51 0.11
N GLY A 376 -31.68 6.78 -0.54
CA GLY A 376 -31.65 7.39 -1.87
C GLY A 376 -31.96 6.39 -2.99
N PRO A 377 -32.23 6.89 -4.21
CA PRO A 377 -32.33 6.04 -5.39
C PRO A 377 -30.97 5.41 -5.72
N ILE A 378 -30.98 4.14 -6.10
CA ILE A 378 -29.80 3.41 -6.58
C ILE A 378 -30.01 2.98 -8.04
N PRO A 379 -28.95 2.87 -8.86
CA PRO A 379 -29.06 2.39 -10.23
C PRO A 379 -29.67 0.98 -10.28
N HIS A 380 -30.69 0.74 -11.11
CA HIS A 380 -31.24 -0.61 -11.28
C HIS A 380 -30.46 -1.41 -12.32
N ASP A 381 -30.19 -0.79 -13.46
CA ASP A 381 -29.29 -1.31 -14.49
C ASP A 381 -27.89 -0.75 -14.23
N LEU A 382 -26.89 -1.62 -14.15
CA LEU A 382 -25.52 -1.19 -13.95
C LEU A 382 -24.91 -0.69 -15.27
N ASP A 383 -25.44 -1.11 -16.43
CA ASP A 383 -24.92 -0.67 -17.74
C ASP A 383 -25.16 0.83 -18.00
N ASP A 384 -26.06 1.47 -17.24
CA ASP A 384 -26.28 2.92 -17.22
C ASP A 384 -25.16 3.72 -16.53
N ILE A 385 -24.25 3.00 -15.86
CA ILE A 385 -23.12 3.55 -15.09
C ILE A 385 -21.83 3.31 -15.86
N GLU A 386 -21.20 4.41 -16.30
CA GLU A 386 -19.91 4.35 -16.97
C GLU A 386 -18.80 3.96 -15.97
N PHE A 387 -17.88 3.08 -16.39
CA PHE A 387 -16.73 2.71 -15.59
C PHE A 387 -15.74 3.89 -15.42
N PRO A 388 -15.01 3.98 -14.30
CA PRO A 388 -14.04 5.05 -14.07
C PRO A 388 -12.88 5.03 -15.06
N LYS A 389 -12.57 6.20 -15.66
CA LYS A 389 -11.40 6.38 -16.54
C LYS A 389 -10.24 7.16 -15.90
N TYR A 390 -10.39 7.57 -14.64
CA TYR A 390 -9.38 8.28 -13.86
C TYR A 390 -8.79 9.50 -14.58
N GLU A 391 -9.66 10.31 -15.21
CA GLU A 391 -9.25 11.40 -16.13
C GLU A 391 -8.40 12.51 -15.49
N TRP A 392 -8.22 12.50 -14.16
CA TRP A 392 -7.44 13.49 -13.42
C TRP A 392 -5.94 13.15 -13.29
N TYR A 393 -5.58 11.86 -13.15
CA TYR A 393 -4.18 11.41 -13.01
C TYR A 393 -3.92 10.09 -13.77
N GLY A 394 -2.70 9.91 -14.25
CA GLY A 394 -2.30 8.73 -15.01
C GLY A 394 -2.39 7.42 -14.19
N ILE A 395 -2.97 6.37 -14.79
CA ILE A 395 -3.14 5.04 -14.14
C ILE A 395 -1.82 4.43 -13.66
N ASN A 396 -0.69 4.79 -14.30
CA ASN A 396 0.63 4.34 -13.90
C ASN A 396 1.06 4.84 -12.51
N LEU A 397 0.42 5.88 -11.96
CA LEU A 397 0.67 6.34 -10.59
C LEU A 397 0.10 5.37 -9.55
N TYR A 398 -1.02 4.70 -9.84
CA TYR A 398 -1.72 3.83 -8.89
C TYR A 398 -1.04 2.48 -8.68
N ARG A 399 0.18 2.51 -8.16
CA ARG A 399 1.02 1.39 -7.76
C ARG A 399 1.82 1.78 -6.53
N ASN A 400 2.10 0.80 -5.68
CA ASN A 400 2.97 1.07 -4.53
C ASN A 400 4.43 1.31 -4.98
N TRP A 401 5.28 1.74 -4.06
CA TRP A 401 6.69 2.07 -4.34
C TRP A 401 7.52 0.91 -4.95
N ASN A 402 7.07 -0.35 -4.81
CA ASN A 402 7.73 -1.53 -5.39
C ASN A 402 7.14 -1.99 -6.74
N GLY A 403 6.16 -1.25 -7.28
CA GLY A 403 5.57 -1.51 -8.60
C GLY A 403 4.40 -2.48 -8.59
N TYR A 404 3.96 -2.93 -7.42
CA TYR A 404 2.75 -3.73 -7.29
C TYR A 404 1.49 -2.88 -7.49
N GLN A 405 0.63 -3.35 -8.39
CA GLN A 405 -0.66 -2.75 -8.73
C GLN A 405 -1.72 -3.86 -8.73
N LEU A 406 -2.80 -3.67 -7.96
CA LEU A 406 -3.95 -4.56 -7.92
C LEU A 406 -5.21 -3.79 -8.33
N THR A 407 -5.60 -3.91 -9.60
CA THR A 407 -6.70 -3.12 -10.16
C THR A 407 -8.05 -3.70 -9.76
N PRO A 408 -8.86 -3.01 -8.93
CA PRO A 408 -10.19 -3.48 -8.57
C PRO A 408 -11.17 -3.32 -9.74
N ILE A 409 -11.92 -4.38 -10.04
CA ILE A 409 -13.00 -4.44 -11.04
C ILE A 409 -14.28 -4.94 -10.36
N ILE A 410 -15.45 -4.52 -10.86
CA ILE A 410 -16.73 -4.81 -10.22
C ILE A 410 -17.72 -5.27 -11.29
N ALA A 411 -17.99 -6.58 -11.39
CA ALA A 411 -19.00 -7.08 -12.31
C ALA A 411 -20.41 -6.93 -11.72
N SER A 412 -20.54 -7.04 -10.39
CA SER A 412 -21.81 -6.92 -9.68
C SER A 412 -21.73 -6.03 -8.44
N ARG A 413 -22.85 -5.41 -8.07
CA ARG A 413 -23.01 -4.63 -6.82
C ARG A 413 -24.04 -5.31 -5.93
N GLY A 414 -23.74 -5.48 -4.64
CA GLY A 414 -24.60 -6.14 -3.64
C GLY A 414 -24.34 -7.64 -3.49
N CYS A 415 -25.20 -8.37 -2.77
CA CYS A 415 -25.03 -9.80 -2.50
C CYS A 415 -26.29 -10.59 -2.87
N ARG A 416 -26.19 -11.59 -3.76
CA ARG A 416 -27.36 -12.39 -4.18
C ARG A 416 -27.85 -13.29 -3.05
N TRP A 417 -26.94 -13.75 -2.20
CA TRP A 417 -27.29 -14.57 -1.04
C TRP A 417 -28.02 -13.80 0.07
N SER A 418 -27.48 -12.66 0.51
CA SER A 418 -28.06 -11.70 1.49
C SER A 418 -28.69 -12.29 2.77
N ARG A 419 -28.29 -13.50 3.18
CA ARG A 419 -28.87 -14.24 4.32
C ARG A 419 -27.87 -14.59 5.42
N CYS A 420 -26.57 -14.33 5.23
CA CYS A 420 -25.56 -14.60 6.25
C CYS A 420 -25.89 -13.82 7.53
N THR A 421 -25.91 -14.48 8.69
CA THR A 421 -26.38 -13.85 9.94
C THR A 421 -25.39 -12.87 10.57
N PHE A 422 -24.10 -12.97 10.23
CA PHE A 422 -23.09 -12.04 10.74
C PHE A 422 -22.83 -10.86 9.79
N CYS A 423 -23.33 -10.90 8.56
CA CYS A 423 -22.92 -9.99 7.50
C CYS A 423 -23.79 -8.72 7.48
N ALA A 424 -23.15 -7.55 7.35
CA ALA A 424 -23.80 -6.26 7.16
C ALA A 424 -24.06 -5.93 5.67
N GLU A 425 -23.35 -6.58 4.73
CA GLU A 425 -23.47 -6.34 3.29
C GLU A 425 -24.67 -7.10 2.68
N ARG A 426 -25.88 -6.67 3.03
CA ARG A 426 -27.14 -7.31 2.61
C ARG A 426 -27.89 -6.46 1.58
N PHE A 427 -27.13 -5.87 0.66
CA PHE A 427 -27.62 -4.93 -0.35
C PHE A 427 -28.21 -5.64 -1.58
N ILE A 428 -29.02 -4.91 -2.33
CA ILE A 428 -29.67 -5.39 -3.56
C ILE A 428 -28.61 -5.75 -4.60
N TRP A 429 -28.63 -7.02 -5.04
CA TRP A 429 -27.70 -7.54 -6.04
C TRP A 429 -28.12 -7.18 -7.46
N ARG A 430 -27.20 -6.60 -8.23
CA ARG A 430 -27.30 -6.26 -9.66
C ARG A 430 -25.97 -6.59 -10.34
N ILE A 431 -25.99 -6.95 -11.62
CA ILE A 431 -24.80 -7.34 -12.40
C ILE A 431 -24.81 -6.65 -13.76
N HIS A 432 -23.63 -6.28 -14.26
CA HIS A 432 -23.45 -5.75 -15.61
C HIS A 432 -23.76 -6.79 -16.70
N SER A 433 -24.07 -6.31 -17.90
CA SER A 433 -23.97 -7.15 -19.09
C SER A 433 -22.51 -7.54 -19.36
N VAL A 434 -22.32 -8.65 -20.06
CA VAL A 434 -20.97 -9.23 -20.32
C VAL A 434 -20.12 -8.27 -21.14
N ASP A 435 -20.65 -7.77 -22.26
CA ASP A 435 -19.86 -6.95 -23.18
C ASP A 435 -19.37 -5.64 -22.55
N PRO A 436 -20.22 -4.80 -21.91
CA PRO A 436 -19.76 -3.57 -21.27
C PRO A 436 -18.70 -3.80 -20.18
N PHE A 437 -18.84 -4.89 -19.40
CA PHE A 437 -17.85 -5.24 -18.38
C PHE A 437 -16.51 -5.66 -19.00
N VAL A 438 -16.52 -6.46 -20.07
CA VAL A 438 -15.29 -6.87 -20.74
C VAL A 438 -14.66 -5.70 -21.52
N ASP A 439 -15.46 -4.73 -21.99
CA ASP A 439 -14.96 -3.46 -22.55
C ASP A 439 -14.17 -2.65 -21.50
N GLU A 440 -14.64 -2.58 -20.25
CA GLU A 440 -13.90 -1.96 -19.14
C GLU A 440 -12.56 -2.68 -18.92
N LEU A 441 -12.59 -4.02 -18.83
CA LEU A 441 -11.38 -4.81 -18.61
C LEU A 441 -10.36 -4.62 -19.74
N GLU A 442 -10.82 -4.68 -21.00
CA GLU A 442 -9.97 -4.46 -22.17
C GLU A 442 -9.37 -3.05 -22.20
N TRP A 443 -10.16 -2.04 -21.82
CA TRP A 443 -9.67 -0.68 -21.66
C TRP A 443 -8.59 -0.61 -20.58
N LEU A 444 -8.80 -1.15 -19.37
CA LEU A 444 -7.80 -1.14 -18.30
C LEU A 444 -6.51 -1.87 -18.71
N VAL A 445 -6.61 -2.98 -19.46
CA VAL A 445 -5.44 -3.67 -20.01
C VAL A 445 -4.67 -2.78 -20.98
N SER A 446 -5.36 -2.00 -21.82
CA SER A 446 -4.71 -1.01 -22.71
C SER A 446 -3.97 0.09 -21.95
N GLN A 447 -4.33 0.33 -20.67
CA GLN A 447 -3.66 1.29 -19.78
C GLN A 447 -2.49 0.67 -19.00
N GLY A 448 -2.15 -0.59 -19.25
CA GLY A 448 -1.02 -1.30 -18.63
C GLY A 448 -1.38 -2.13 -17.40
N CYS A 449 -2.65 -2.20 -17.01
CA CYS A 449 -3.10 -3.05 -15.91
C CYS A 449 -3.07 -4.53 -16.32
N ASN A 450 -2.59 -5.41 -15.43
CA ASN A 450 -2.47 -6.84 -15.74
C ASN A 450 -2.89 -7.78 -14.60
N LEU A 451 -3.10 -7.25 -13.40
CA LEU A 451 -3.54 -7.99 -12.23
C LEU A 451 -4.81 -7.32 -11.69
N PHE A 452 -5.90 -8.06 -11.70
CA PHE A 452 -7.21 -7.56 -11.35
C PHE A 452 -7.80 -8.32 -10.15
N MET A 453 -8.58 -7.62 -9.35
CA MET A 453 -9.38 -8.20 -8.27
C MET A 453 -10.85 -7.86 -8.47
N PHE A 454 -11.69 -8.88 -8.61
CA PHE A 454 -13.14 -8.72 -8.51
C PHE A 454 -13.48 -8.31 -7.07
N ASN A 455 -13.92 -7.06 -6.92
CA ASN A 455 -14.14 -6.40 -5.63
C ASN A 455 -15.64 -6.21 -5.34
N GLU A 456 -16.38 -7.32 -5.39
CA GLU A 456 -17.82 -7.39 -5.17
C GLU A 456 -18.16 -8.37 -4.03
N SER A 457 -19.32 -8.18 -3.39
CA SER A 457 -19.72 -9.01 -2.24
C SER A 457 -20.09 -10.46 -2.61
N ASP A 458 -20.41 -10.74 -3.88
CA ASP A 458 -20.89 -12.06 -4.32
C ASP A 458 -20.62 -12.36 -5.82
N LEU A 459 -19.35 -12.59 -6.17
CA LEU A 459 -18.93 -12.90 -7.55
C LEU A 459 -19.62 -14.15 -8.13
N SER A 460 -19.87 -15.16 -7.28
CA SER A 460 -20.59 -16.37 -7.67
C SER A 460 -22.09 -16.29 -7.46
N GLY A 461 -22.65 -15.07 -7.31
CA GLY A 461 -24.09 -14.83 -7.17
C GLY A 461 -24.90 -15.34 -8.38
N MET A 462 -24.29 -15.31 -9.57
CA MET A 462 -24.83 -15.91 -10.80
C MET A 462 -23.70 -16.60 -11.59
N PRO A 463 -23.39 -17.87 -11.27
CA PRO A 463 -22.23 -18.57 -11.84
C PRO A 463 -22.25 -18.68 -13.36
N GLU A 464 -23.43 -18.80 -13.97
CA GLU A 464 -23.56 -18.83 -15.43
C GLU A 464 -23.05 -17.54 -16.07
N LYS A 465 -23.40 -16.40 -15.47
CA LYS A 465 -22.99 -15.09 -15.96
C LYS A 465 -21.48 -14.88 -15.83
N LEU A 466 -20.89 -15.39 -14.76
CA LEU A 466 -19.43 -15.38 -14.59
C LEU A 466 -18.72 -16.25 -15.65
N VAL A 467 -19.30 -17.40 -16.01
CA VAL A 467 -18.77 -18.22 -17.12
C VAL A 467 -18.89 -17.46 -18.44
N GLU A 468 -20.01 -16.80 -18.73
CA GLU A 468 -20.15 -15.95 -19.93
C GLU A 468 -19.06 -14.85 -19.98
N ILE A 469 -18.77 -14.19 -18.85
CA ILE A 469 -17.66 -13.22 -18.75
C ILE A 469 -16.32 -13.89 -19.06
N CYS A 470 -16.05 -15.06 -18.47
CA CYS A 470 -14.81 -15.80 -18.69
C CYS A 470 -14.64 -16.21 -20.17
N GLU A 471 -15.71 -16.71 -20.79
CA GLU A 471 -15.72 -17.07 -22.20
C GLU A 471 -15.45 -15.87 -23.11
N GLU A 472 -16.03 -14.71 -22.78
CA GLU A 472 -15.83 -13.48 -23.54
C GLU A 472 -14.38 -12.96 -23.44
N ILE A 473 -13.77 -13.01 -22.26
CA ILE A 473 -12.34 -12.70 -22.05
C ILE A 473 -11.46 -13.58 -22.93
N VAL A 474 -11.74 -14.89 -22.96
CA VAL A 474 -11.00 -15.86 -23.79
C VAL A 474 -11.24 -15.59 -25.28
N ARG A 475 -12.49 -15.30 -25.68
CA ARG A 475 -12.88 -15.01 -27.07
C ARG A 475 -12.15 -13.79 -27.63
N ARG A 476 -12.01 -12.72 -26.84
CA ARG A 476 -11.25 -11.52 -27.22
C ARG A 476 -9.74 -11.69 -27.13
N GLY A 477 -9.26 -12.79 -26.55
CA GLY A 477 -7.83 -13.07 -26.41
C GLY A 477 -7.13 -12.23 -25.35
N ILE A 478 -7.88 -11.63 -24.42
CA ILE A 478 -7.36 -10.78 -23.35
C ILE A 478 -6.47 -11.61 -22.40
N LYS A 479 -5.25 -11.12 -22.12
CA LYS A 479 -4.25 -11.81 -21.28
C LYS A 479 -4.07 -11.08 -19.95
N VAL A 480 -4.67 -11.64 -18.90
CA VAL A 480 -4.72 -11.02 -17.57
C VAL A 480 -4.57 -12.04 -16.46
N ARG A 481 -4.29 -11.56 -15.25
CA ARG A 481 -4.39 -12.33 -14.00
C ARG A 481 -5.59 -11.83 -13.22
N LEU A 482 -6.52 -12.73 -12.92
CA LEU A 482 -7.74 -12.43 -12.20
C LEU A 482 -7.70 -13.06 -10.81
N THR A 483 -8.17 -12.31 -9.83
CA THR A 483 -8.42 -12.79 -8.47
C THR A 483 -9.80 -12.32 -8.02
N GLY A 484 -10.37 -12.96 -7.01
CA GLY A 484 -11.70 -12.59 -6.52
C GLY A 484 -12.13 -13.40 -5.32
N GLN A 485 -13.28 -13.04 -4.77
CA GLN A 485 -13.90 -13.76 -3.66
C GLN A 485 -15.13 -14.52 -4.15
N LEU A 486 -15.19 -15.83 -3.87
CA LEU A 486 -16.33 -16.66 -4.20
C LEU A 486 -17.01 -17.19 -2.94
N ARG A 487 -18.33 -17.31 -3.07
CA ARG A 487 -19.11 -18.18 -2.23
C ARG A 487 -19.07 -19.61 -2.79
N VAL A 488 -19.00 -20.60 -1.90
CA VAL A 488 -19.24 -22.00 -2.27
C VAL A 488 -20.61 -22.15 -2.92
N HIS A 489 -20.65 -22.78 -4.09
CA HIS A 489 -21.87 -22.88 -4.88
C HIS A 489 -22.06 -24.28 -5.48
N LYS A 490 -23.31 -24.72 -5.61
CA LYS A 490 -23.64 -26.06 -6.14
C LYS A 490 -23.33 -26.25 -7.63
N LYS A 491 -23.15 -25.15 -8.36
CA LYS A 491 -22.84 -25.10 -9.79
C LYS A 491 -21.37 -24.75 -10.08
N ALA A 492 -20.57 -24.56 -9.03
CA ALA A 492 -19.14 -24.35 -9.16
C ALA A 492 -18.46 -25.72 -9.07
N ASP A 493 -18.59 -26.47 -10.16
CA ASP A 493 -17.94 -27.77 -10.37
C ASP A 493 -16.64 -27.61 -11.15
N ARG A 494 -16.02 -28.74 -11.52
CA ARG A 494 -14.77 -28.73 -12.28
C ARG A 494 -14.82 -27.93 -13.58
N GLN A 495 -15.91 -28.04 -14.35
CA GLN A 495 -16.04 -27.32 -15.62
C GLN A 495 -16.10 -25.81 -15.39
N PHE A 496 -16.81 -25.36 -14.35
CA PHE A 496 -16.83 -23.95 -13.96
C PHE A 496 -15.42 -23.43 -13.67
N PHE A 497 -14.63 -24.13 -12.84
CA PHE A 497 -13.28 -23.68 -12.51
C PHE A 497 -12.30 -23.77 -13.69
N ASP A 498 -12.46 -24.72 -14.61
CA ASP A 498 -11.67 -24.78 -15.84
C ASP A 498 -11.94 -23.54 -16.72
N SER A 499 -13.19 -23.05 -16.81
CA SER A 499 -13.53 -21.80 -17.50
C SER A 499 -12.88 -20.58 -16.84
N LEU A 500 -12.92 -20.50 -15.51
CA LEU A 500 -12.24 -19.43 -14.76
C LEU A 500 -10.71 -19.48 -15.01
N LYS A 501 -10.12 -20.68 -14.99
CA LYS A 501 -8.68 -20.84 -15.27
C LYS A 501 -8.33 -20.34 -16.67
N ALA A 502 -9.15 -20.68 -17.67
CA ALA A 502 -8.94 -20.27 -19.05
C ALA A 502 -8.99 -18.74 -19.22
N ALA A 503 -9.86 -18.06 -18.47
CA ALA A 503 -9.96 -16.59 -18.47
C ALA A 503 -8.81 -15.88 -17.72
N GLY A 504 -7.97 -16.63 -16.98
CA GLY A 504 -6.79 -16.09 -16.30
C GLY A 504 -6.93 -15.97 -14.78
N PHE A 505 -7.92 -16.63 -14.16
CA PHE A 505 -7.94 -16.71 -12.69
C PHE A 505 -6.71 -17.43 -12.15
N VAL A 506 -6.01 -16.78 -11.22
CA VAL A 506 -4.79 -17.30 -10.59
C VAL A 506 -4.99 -17.63 -9.12
N ALA A 507 -5.88 -16.91 -8.43
CA ALA A 507 -6.21 -17.15 -7.03
C ALA A 507 -7.67 -16.79 -6.73
N LEU A 508 -8.34 -17.58 -5.90
CA LEU A 508 -9.71 -17.36 -5.45
C LEU A 508 -9.82 -17.53 -3.95
N ARG A 509 -10.49 -16.57 -3.30
CA ARG A 509 -10.78 -16.63 -1.86
C ARG A 509 -12.19 -17.11 -1.63
N PHE A 510 -12.33 -18.18 -0.86
CA PHE A 510 -13.63 -18.74 -0.49
C PHE A 510 -14.06 -18.22 0.87
N GLY A 511 -15.20 -17.51 0.90
CA GLY A 511 -15.90 -17.14 2.14
C GLY A 511 -16.60 -18.35 2.74
N ILE A 512 -15.83 -19.33 3.22
CA ILE A 512 -16.33 -20.57 3.82
C ILE A 512 -17.04 -20.26 5.13
N ASP A 513 -16.42 -19.44 5.96
CA ASP A 513 -16.91 -18.85 7.21
C ASP A 513 -17.25 -19.85 8.34
N ALA A 514 -17.57 -21.09 8.00
CA ALA A 514 -17.88 -22.17 8.94
C ALA A 514 -17.55 -23.53 8.34
N TRP A 515 -17.02 -24.44 9.16
CA TRP A 515 -16.61 -25.78 8.76
C TRP A 515 -17.36 -26.90 9.47
N SER A 516 -18.30 -26.58 10.35
CA SER A 516 -19.22 -27.56 10.96
C SER A 516 -20.62 -27.48 10.35
N ARG A 517 -21.36 -28.59 10.38
CA ARG A 517 -22.75 -28.61 9.91
C ARG A 517 -23.63 -27.64 10.70
N ASN A 518 -23.45 -27.55 12.02
CA ASN A 518 -24.26 -26.68 12.87
C ASN A 518 -23.93 -25.20 12.60
N THR A 519 -22.64 -24.83 12.57
CA THR A 519 -22.22 -23.44 12.34
C THR A 519 -22.65 -22.94 10.96
N LEU A 520 -22.57 -23.78 9.90
CA LEU A 520 -23.11 -23.44 8.58
C LEU A 520 -24.62 -23.14 8.60
N ARG A 521 -25.39 -23.87 9.42
CA ARG A 521 -26.83 -23.63 9.61
C ARG A 521 -27.08 -22.35 10.39
N LEU A 522 -26.34 -22.11 11.48
CA LEU A 522 -26.43 -20.90 12.30
C LEU A 522 -26.15 -19.65 11.48
N GLN A 523 -25.07 -19.68 10.68
CA GLN A 523 -24.68 -18.61 9.79
C GLN A 523 -25.54 -18.50 8.52
N LYS A 524 -26.47 -19.43 8.30
CA LYS A 524 -27.31 -19.53 7.09
C LYS A 524 -26.48 -19.50 5.81
N LYS A 525 -25.44 -20.34 5.74
CA LYS A 525 -24.55 -20.42 4.58
C LYS A 525 -25.12 -21.25 3.41
N GLY A 526 -26.19 -22.01 3.60
CA GLY A 526 -26.91 -22.61 2.46
C GLY A 526 -26.10 -23.60 1.60
N TYR A 527 -24.93 -24.01 2.06
CA TYR A 527 -24.10 -25.08 1.49
C TYR A 527 -23.59 -25.98 2.62
N THR A 528 -22.93 -27.07 2.26
CA THR A 528 -22.53 -28.14 3.19
C THR A 528 -21.02 -28.38 3.14
N VAL A 529 -20.47 -29.05 4.17
CA VAL A 529 -19.05 -29.44 4.21
C VAL A 529 -18.62 -30.27 2.99
N PRO A 530 -19.42 -31.27 2.51
CA PRO A 530 -19.08 -31.96 1.25
C PRO A 530 -19.00 -31.02 0.03
N MET A 531 -19.88 -30.01 -0.05
CA MET A 531 -19.79 -29.02 -1.14
C MET A 531 -18.55 -28.14 -1.04
N ILE A 532 -18.16 -27.75 0.18
CA ILE A 532 -16.91 -27.03 0.43
C ILE A 532 -15.73 -27.85 -0.11
N ARG A 533 -15.63 -29.13 0.27
CA ARG A 533 -14.59 -30.04 -0.22
C ARG A 533 -14.57 -30.08 -1.75
N GLN A 534 -15.72 -30.35 -2.38
CA GLN A 534 -15.82 -30.45 -3.84
C GLN A 534 -15.35 -29.16 -4.54
N ASN A 535 -15.82 -27.99 -4.08
CA ASN A 535 -15.45 -26.71 -4.68
C ASN A 535 -13.94 -26.42 -4.54
N LEU A 536 -13.36 -26.70 -3.38
CA LEU A 536 -11.93 -26.49 -3.14
C LEU A 536 -11.07 -27.45 -3.98
N GLU A 537 -11.44 -28.72 -4.03
CA GLU A 537 -10.78 -29.75 -4.84
C GLU A 537 -10.82 -29.38 -6.32
N ASP A 538 -12.01 -29.11 -6.87
CA ASP A 538 -12.17 -28.74 -8.28
C ASP A 538 -11.39 -27.48 -8.67
N CYS A 539 -11.40 -26.46 -7.79
CA CYS A 539 -10.66 -25.21 -7.99
C CYS A 539 -9.14 -25.43 -7.96
N TRP A 540 -8.66 -26.20 -6.98
CA TRP A 540 -7.25 -26.54 -6.83
C TRP A 540 -6.75 -27.36 -8.02
N GLU A 541 -7.50 -28.37 -8.44
CA GLU A 541 -7.13 -29.22 -9.56
C GLU A 541 -7.22 -28.51 -10.92
N ALA A 542 -8.04 -27.45 -11.05
CA ALA A 542 -8.01 -26.53 -12.19
C ALA A 542 -6.73 -25.66 -12.20
N GLY A 543 -5.91 -25.71 -11.15
CA GLY A 543 -4.67 -24.95 -11.02
C GLY A 543 -4.90 -23.50 -10.62
N ILE A 544 -5.96 -23.23 -9.86
CA ILE A 544 -6.24 -21.93 -9.24
C ILE A 544 -5.89 -22.02 -7.76
N TYR A 545 -5.11 -21.04 -7.28
CA TYR A 545 -4.71 -21.01 -5.87
C TYR A 545 -5.91 -20.70 -4.97
N THR A 546 -6.12 -21.52 -3.94
CA THR A 546 -7.27 -21.38 -3.04
C THR A 546 -6.88 -20.67 -1.75
N GLU A 547 -7.66 -19.66 -1.39
CA GLU A 547 -7.62 -19.04 -0.07
C GLU A 547 -8.93 -19.28 0.64
N VAL A 548 -8.92 -19.43 1.97
CA VAL A 548 -10.16 -19.62 2.74
C VAL A 548 -10.24 -18.67 3.93
N ASN A 549 -11.46 -18.21 4.22
CA ASN A 549 -11.79 -17.45 5.42
C ASN A 549 -12.68 -18.27 6.34
N THR A 550 -12.52 -18.08 7.65
CA THR A 550 -13.41 -18.67 8.66
C THR A 550 -13.78 -17.66 9.75
N VAL A 551 -15.00 -17.78 10.27
CA VAL A 551 -15.51 -16.99 11.40
C VAL A 551 -15.71 -17.93 12.59
N VAL A 552 -15.25 -17.52 13.77
CA VAL A 552 -15.24 -18.33 14.99
C VAL A 552 -16.05 -17.67 16.09
N GLY A 553 -16.82 -18.44 16.84
CA GLY A 553 -17.52 -17.99 18.04
C GLY A 553 -18.89 -17.39 17.79
N VAL A 554 -19.64 -17.91 16.81
CA VAL A 554 -21.01 -17.40 16.53
C VAL A 554 -22.01 -17.90 17.57
N PRO A 555 -23.09 -17.16 17.88
CA PRO A 555 -24.13 -17.62 18.80
C PRO A 555 -24.69 -18.98 18.40
N GLY A 556 -24.72 -19.92 19.34
CA GLY A 556 -25.15 -21.31 19.11
C GLY A 556 -24.04 -22.31 18.77
N GLU A 557 -22.80 -21.86 18.55
CA GLU A 557 -21.67 -22.72 18.20
C GLU A 557 -21.10 -23.47 19.42
N THR A 558 -20.97 -24.79 19.31
CA THR A 558 -20.53 -25.65 20.42
C THR A 558 -19.03 -25.96 20.39
N GLU A 559 -18.53 -26.66 21.40
CA GLU A 559 -17.14 -27.14 21.41
C GLU A 559 -16.91 -28.22 20.35
N GLU A 560 -17.90 -29.07 20.12
CA GLU A 560 -17.87 -30.08 19.06
C GLU A 560 -17.77 -29.42 17.67
N ASP A 561 -18.43 -28.27 17.47
CA ASP A 561 -18.33 -27.50 16.22
C ASP A 561 -16.93 -26.96 15.96
N THR A 562 -16.25 -26.54 17.04
CA THR A 562 -14.85 -26.07 16.97
C THR A 562 -13.93 -27.23 16.59
N GLN A 563 -14.13 -28.41 17.17
CA GLN A 563 -13.37 -29.60 16.81
C GLN A 563 -13.66 -30.05 15.37
N GLU A 564 -14.93 -30.09 14.94
CA GLU A 564 -15.31 -30.41 13.57
C GLU A 564 -14.70 -29.42 12.58
N THR A 565 -14.58 -28.15 12.97
CA THR A 565 -13.91 -27.12 12.17
C THR A 565 -12.42 -27.43 11.96
N ILE A 566 -11.70 -27.77 13.03
CA ILE A 566 -10.28 -28.17 12.95
C ILE A 566 -10.13 -29.39 12.05
N ASP A 567 -10.92 -30.43 12.31
CA ASP A 567 -10.84 -31.71 11.59
C ASP A 567 -11.11 -31.52 10.09
N ASN A 568 -12.14 -30.74 9.75
CA ASN A 568 -12.49 -30.49 8.36
C ASN A 568 -11.49 -29.60 7.63
N ILE A 569 -10.91 -28.58 8.28
CA ILE A 569 -9.84 -27.79 7.66
C ILE A 569 -8.64 -28.69 7.37
N ILE A 570 -8.17 -29.46 8.35
CA ILE A 570 -7.02 -30.37 8.21
C ILE A 570 -7.30 -31.42 7.11
N ALA A 571 -8.50 -32.00 7.10
CA ALA A 571 -8.87 -32.99 6.09
C ALA A 571 -8.96 -32.43 4.66
N ASN A 572 -9.01 -31.11 4.49
CA ASN A 572 -9.01 -30.44 3.17
C ASN A 572 -7.69 -29.69 2.89
N LYS A 573 -6.67 -29.84 3.74
CA LYS A 573 -5.34 -29.23 3.55
C LYS A 573 -4.77 -29.35 2.14
N PRO A 574 -4.86 -30.50 1.43
CA PRO A 574 -4.29 -30.62 0.08
C PRO A 574 -4.86 -29.62 -0.94
N TYR A 575 -6.04 -29.06 -0.68
CA TYR A 575 -6.77 -28.17 -1.58
C TYR A 575 -6.89 -26.74 -1.03
N ILE A 576 -6.17 -26.42 0.05
CA ILE A 576 -6.15 -25.09 0.67
C ILE A 576 -4.74 -24.53 0.50
N GLY A 577 -4.59 -23.57 -0.40
CA GLY A 577 -3.32 -22.87 -0.59
C GLY A 577 -2.89 -22.10 0.65
N ARG A 578 -3.80 -21.26 1.19
CA ARG A 578 -3.62 -20.61 2.49
C ARG A 578 -4.93 -20.37 3.22
N ILE A 579 -4.82 -20.26 4.54
CA ILE A 579 -5.86 -19.62 5.34
C ILE A 579 -5.65 -18.12 5.24
N ALA A 580 -6.58 -17.40 4.60
CA ALA A 580 -6.46 -15.96 4.45
C ALA A 580 -6.81 -15.23 5.75
N ASN A 581 -7.92 -15.62 6.40
CA ASN A 581 -8.36 -15.03 7.66
C ASN A 581 -9.06 -16.06 8.58
N ILE A 582 -8.80 -15.94 9.88
CA ILE A 582 -9.58 -16.59 10.94
C ILE A 582 -10.00 -15.49 11.90
N ASN A 583 -11.28 -15.12 11.86
CA ASN A 583 -11.76 -13.97 12.63
C ASN A 583 -12.74 -14.43 13.70
N PRO A 584 -12.54 -14.06 14.97
CA PRO A 584 -13.62 -14.05 15.94
C PRO A 584 -14.81 -13.23 15.41
N LEU A 585 -16.04 -13.65 15.74
CA LEU A 585 -17.24 -12.92 15.32
C LEU A 585 -17.22 -11.46 15.79
N ILE A 586 -17.39 -10.54 14.84
CA ILE A 586 -17.58 -9.12 15.09
C ILE A 586 -19.07 -8.79 14.94
N LEU A 587 -19.63 -8.06 15.92
CA LEU A 587 -20.98 -7.52 15.83
C LEU A 587 -20.96 -6.17 15.13
N ALA A 588 -20.98 -6.19 13.80
CA ALA A 588 -20.99 -4.98 12.98
C ALA A 588 -22.40 -4.39 12.83
N ASN A 589 -22.45 -3.06 12.75
CA ASN A 589 -23.67 -2.31 12.44
C ASN A 589 -24.24 -2.73 11.08
N GLY A 590 -25.56 -2.87 10.98
CA GLY A 590 -26.28 -3.33 9.79
C GLY A 590 -26.39 -4.85 9.66
N GLY A 591 -25.74 -5.63 10.52
CA GLY A 591 -25.93 -7.08 10.60
C GLY A 591 -27.18 -7.48 11.41
N VAL A 592 -27.73 -8.68 11.20
CA VAL A 592 -28.92 -9.12 11.95
C VAL A 592 -28.66 -9.29 13.45
N TYR A 593 -27.41 -9.60 13.82
CA TYR A 593 -27.01 -9.64 15.23
C TYR A 593 -26.99 -8.26 15.89
N TRP A 594 -26.80 -7.19 15.11
CA TRP A 594 -26.94 -5.82 15.58
C TRP A 594 -28.42 -5.41 15.66
N GLU A 595 -29.22 -5.75 14.65
CA GLU A 595 -30.63 -5.34 14.60
C GLU A 595 -31.50 -6.01 15.68
N ALA A 596 -31.25 -7.29 15.97
CA ALA A 596 -32.05 -8.07 16.92
C ALA A 596 -31.22 -9.05 17.75
N PRO A 597 -30.25 -8.57 18.56
CA PRO A 597 -29.33 -9.43 19.31
C PRO A 597 -30.05 -10.45 20.19
N GLU A 598 -31.13 -10.04 20.85
CA GLU A 598 -31.88 -10.87 21.79
C GLU A 598 -32.56 -12.06 21.09
N LYS A 599 -32.98 -11.90 19.82
CA LYS A 599 -33.53 -12.99 18.99
C LYS A 599 -32.47 -14.01 18.57
N HIS A 600 -31.20 -13.66 18.75
CA HIS A 600 -30.04 -14.45 18.38
C HIS A 600 -29.23 -14.90 19.59
N ASN A 601 -29.86 -14.90 20.79
CA ASN A 601 -29.23 -15.30 22.04
C ASN A 601 -28.00 -14.46 22.38
N ILE A 602 -27.96 -13.18 21.98
CA ILE A 602 -26.90 -12.23 22.33
C ILE A 602 -27.39 -11.34 23.47
N ALA A 603 -26.55 -11.20 24.49
CA ALA A 603 -26.75 -10.30 25.62
C ALA A 603 -25.54 -9.39 25.81
N PHE A 604 -25.77 -8.25 26.45
CA PHE A 604 -24.77 -7.21 26.71
C PHE A 604 -24.42 -7.15 28.20
N ARG A 605 -23.19 -6.74 28.50
CA ARG A 605 -22.72 -6.51 29.88
C ARG A 605 -23.14 -5.14 30.44
N GLU A 606 -23.42 -4.20 29.53
CA GLU A 606 -23.89 -2.85 29.84
C GLU A 606 -25.24 -2.60 29.15
N PRO A 607 -25.97 -1.53 29.51
CA PRO A 607 -27.16 -1.11 28.79
C PRO A 607 -26.88 -0.96 27.29
N LYS A 608 -27.71 -1.60 26.46
CA LYS A 608 -27.56 -1.65 25.00
C LYS A 608 -27.46 -0.26 24.38
N GLU A 609 -28.28 0.65 24.86
CA GLU A 609 -28.37 2.04 24.39
C GLU A 609 -27.05 2.78 24.59
N GLU A 610 -26.36 2.58 25.72
CA GLU A 610 -25.06 3.19 25.99
C GLU A 610 -23.94 2.58 25.14
N ILE A 611 -23.96 1.25 24.95
CA ILE A 611 -23.01 0.56 24.07
C ILE A 611 -23.15 1.10 22.64
N TYR A 612 -24.37 1.19 22.11
CA TYR A 612 -24.61 1.60 20.72
C TYR A 612 -24.23 3.05 20.50
N LYS A 613 -24.43 3.91 21.52
CA LYS A 613 -24.02 5.31 21.48
C LYS A 613 -22.51 5.48 21.39
N LYS A 614 -21.74 4.66 22.12
CA LYS A 614 -20.27 4.70 22.15
C LYS A 614 -19.62 3.94 20.99
N ASN A 615 -20.28 2.91 20.45
CA ASN A 615 -19.69 1.95 19.52
C ASN A 615 -20.51 1.83 18.25
N LYS A 616 -20.53 2.85 17.40
CA LYS A 616 -21.47 2.95 16.28
C LYS A 616 -21.14 2.05 15.08
N ARG A 617 -19.91 1.54 14.96
CA ARG A 617 -19.48 0.66 13.85
C ARG A 617 -19.56 -0.82 14.19
N ALA A 618 -19.01 -1.20 15.32
CA ALA A 618 -18.98 -2.57 15.79
C ALA A 618 -18.92 -2.60 17.30
N ILE A 619 -19.48 -3.63 17.92
CA ILE A 619 -19.47 -3.78 19.38
C ILE A 619 -18.20 -4.50 19.83
N PRO A 620 -17.39 -3.91 20.74
CA PRO A 620 -16.23 -4.56 21.35
C PRO A 620 -16.58 -5.93 21.93
N ALA A 621 -15.72 -6.92 21.68
CA ALA A 621 -16.00 -8.32 21.99
C ALA A 621 -16.28 -8.57 23.48
N HIS A 622 -15.64 -7.82 24.38
CA HIS A 622 -15.83 -7.99 25.83
C HIS A 622 -17.18 -7.49 26.34
N LEU A 623 -17.88 -6.60 25.61
CA LEU A 623 -19.15 -6.01 26.03
C LEU A 623 -20.37 -6.90 25.77
N TRP A 624 -20.20 -8.04 25.09
CA TRP A 624 -21.31 -8.93 24.75
C TRP A 624 -20.94 -10.41 24.84
N TYR A 625 -21.96 -11.26 24.96
CA TYR A 625 -21.82 -12.71 25.02
C TYR A 625 -23.06 -13.37 24.41
N SER A 626 -22.93 -14.62 23.94
CA SER A 626 -24.11 -15.44 23.65
C SER A 626 -24.57 -16.18 24.91
N THR A 627 -25.86 -16.45 25.04
CA THR A 627 -26.45 -17.12 26.21
C THR A 627 -26.58 -18.63 26.05
N GLU A 628 -26.74 -19.13 24.82
CA GLU A 628 -26.96 -20.56 24.53
C GLU A 628 -26.19 -21.03 23.27
N PRO A 629 -25.06 -21.77 23.44
CA PRO A 629 -24.30 -21.89 24.69
C PRO A 629 -23.69 -20.55 25.10
N TYR A 630 -23.17 -20.48 26.32
CA TYR A 630 -22.44 -19.30 26.79
C TYR A 630 -21.13 -19.14 26.00
N ILE A 631 -20.99 -18.03 25.25
CA ILE A 631 -19.78 -17.70 24.47
C ILE A 631 -19.50 -16.20 24.64
N ASP A 632 -18.48 -15.86 25.43
CA ASP A 632 -17.93 -14.50 25.52
C ASP A 632 -16.59 -14.39 24.77
N HIS A 633 -15.95 -13.23 24.85
CA HIS A 633 -14.67 -12.97 24.17
C HIS A 633 -13.56 -13.97 24.53
N GLU A 634 -13.46 -14.40 25.79
CA GLU A 634 -12.46 -15.38 26.23
C GLU A 634 -12.71 -16.75 25.60
N VAL A 635 -13.97 -17.19 25.52
CA VAL A 635 -14.31 -18.43 24.80
C VAL A 635 -13.98 -18.33 23.31
N ARG A 636 -14.26 -17.18 22.66
CA ARG A 636 -13.90 -16.96 21.25
C ARG A 636 -12.39 -17.01 21.04
N LYS A 637 -11.64 -16.38 21.95
CA LYS A 637 -10.17 -16.33 21.93
C LYS A 637 -9.58 -17.73 22.09
N ASP A 638 -10.02 -18.49 23.09
CA ASP A 638 -9.57 -19.87 23.31
C ASP A 638 -9.83 -20.76 22.08
N ARG A 639 -11.03 -20.68 21.48
CA ARG A 639 -11.36 -21.42 20.25
C ARG A 639 -10.45 -21.02 19.09
N PHE A 640 -10.25 -19.72 18.90
CA PHE A 640 -9.35 -19.18 17.88
C PHE A 640 -7.91 -19.70 18.06
N GLU A 641 -7.36 -19.62 19.28
CA GLU A 641 -6.01 -20.11 19.59
C GLU A 641 -5.87 -21.61 19.35
N ARG A 642 -6.86 -22.42 19.76
CA ARG A 642 -6.88 -23.87 19.50
C ARG A 642 -6.89 -24.18 18.01
N ILE A 643 -7.67 -23.46 17.21
CA ILE A 643 -7.67 -23.63 15.75
C ILE A 643 -6.28 -23.30 15.20
N ILE A 644 -5.72 -22.13 15.51
CA ILE A 644 -4.39 -21.71 15.01
C ILE A 644 -3.31 -22.74 15.36
N LEU A 645 -3.26 -23.20 16.62
CA LEU A 645 -2.31 -24.21 17.07
C LEU A 645 -2.48 -25.53 16.31
N ALA A 646 -3.71 -26.00 16.12
CA ALA A 646 -3.97 -27.24 15.40
C ALA A 646 -3.53 -27.14 13.93
N LEU A 647 -3.81 -26.00 13.27
CA LEU A 647 -3.39 -25.77 11.89
C LEU A 647 -1.87 -25.67 11.75
N HIS A 648 -1.20 -24.99 12.67
CA HIS A 648 0.26 -24.96 12.69
C HIS A 648 0.88 -26.34 12.90
N ASN A 649 0.36 -27.13 13.85
CA ASN A 649 0.81 -28.50 14.08
C ASN A 649 0.53 -29.43 12.90
N ALA A 650 -0.44 -29.08 12.06
CA ALA A 650 -0.74 -29.75 10.81
C ALA A 650 0.05 -29.16 9.62
N ASP A 651 1.10 -28.35 9.84
CA ASP A 651 1.96 -27.70 8.83
C ASP A 651 1.19 -26.81 7.83
N PHE A 652 0.17 -26.07 8.28
CA PHE A 652 -0.42 -25.00 7.47
C PHE A 652 0.48 -23.75 7.48
N ASN A 653 0.53 -23.06 6.35
CA ASN A 653 1.03 -21.69 6.31
C ASN A 653 -0.04 -20.75 6.88
N VAL A 654 0.08 -20.42 8.16
CA VAL A 654 -0.84 -19.54 8.92
C VAL A 654 -0.37 -18.08 8.95
N GLY A 655 0.75 -17.76 8.28
CA GLY A 655 1.32 -16.40 8.22
C GLY A 655 2.08 -15.97 9.48
N VAL A 656 2.88 -14.90 9.33
CA VAL A 656 3.81 -14.39 10.35
C VAL A 656 3.10 -13.96 11.65
N TRP A 657 1.89 -13.41 11.55
CA TRP A 657 1.12 -13.00 12.74
C TRP A 657 0.68 -14.21 13.58
N ALA A 658 0.26 -15.29 12.94
CA ALA A 658 -0.09 -16.51 13.65
C ALA A 658 1.15 -17.13 14.33
N GLU A 659 2.34 -17.03 13.73
CA GLU A 659 3.59 -17.47 14.37
C GLU A 659 3.84 -16.76 15.71
N LYS A 660 3.58 -15.44 15.80
CA LYS A 660 3.67 -14.68 17.06
C LYS A 660 2.69 -15.19 18.12
N ILE A 661 1.45 -15.48 17.74
CA ILE A 661 0.45 -16.06 18.66
C ILE A 661 0.90 -17.45 19.12
N ILE A 662 1.41 -18.26 18.20
CA ILE A 662 1.90 -19.61 18.50
C ILE A 662 3.05 -19.54 19.50
N ASP A 663 3.98 -18.61 19.34
CA ASP A 663 5.09 -18.41 20.27
C ASP A 663 4.61 -17.91 21.64
N ALA A 664 3.61 -17.01 21.68
CA ALA A 664 2.98 -16.57 22.92
C ALA A 664 2.25 -17.70 23.66
N VAL A 665 1.49 -18.54 22.93
CA VAL A 665 0.77 -19.68 23.53
C VAL A 665 1.75 -20.78 23.96
N LYS A 666 2.79 -21.07 23.16
CA LYS A 666 3.84 -22.05 23.50
C LYS A 666 4.65 -21.61 24.72
N SER A 667 5.08 -20.35 24.78
CA SER A 667 5.83 -19.81 25.93
C SER A 667 4.99 -19.77 27.21
N GLY A 668 3.68 -19.53 27.11
CA GLY A 668 2.74 -19.70 28.23
C GLY A 668 2.55 -21.18 28.65
N SER A 669 2.66 -22.12 27.70
CA SER A 669 2.51 -23.56 27.95
C SER A 669 3.77 -24.26 28.49
N ASP A 670 4.98 -23.77 28.16
CA ASP A 670 6.24 -24.31 28.70
C ASP A 670 6.44 -23.93 30.18
N ALA A 671 5.85 -22.83 30.63
CA ALA A 671 5.75 -22.51 32.06
C ALA A 671 4.91 -23.53 32.87
N ASN A 672 4.07 -24.34 32.21
CA ASN A 672 3.21 -25.35 32.82
C ASN A 672 3.85 -26.74 32.95
N ARG A 673 5.09 -26.97 32.51
CA ARG A 673 5.79 -28.27 32.64
C ARG A 673 6.61 -28.44 33.94
N GLY A 674 6.61 -27.46 34.83
CA GLY A 674 7.22 -27.55 36.17
C GLY A 674 6.18 -27.38 37.28
N GLY A 675 6.08 -28.37 38.18
CA GLY A 675 4.98 -28.50 39.14
C GLY A 675 4.77 -27.36 40.15
N LYS A 676 3.51 -27.28 40.62
CA LYS A 676 2.97 -26.65 41.85
C LYS A 676 3.55 -25.27 42.25
N ASN A 677 2.85 -24.19 41.90
CA ASN A 677 2.54 -23.10 42.84
C ASN A 677 1.47 -22.16 42.28
N SER A 678 0.41 -21.94 43.06
CA SER A 678 -0.78 -21.14 42.72
C SER A 678 -0.55 -19.64 42.59
N ASP A 679 0.63 -19.14 42.97
CA ASP A 679 0.94 -17.70 42.97
C ASP A 679 1.62 -17.20 41.68
N LYS A 680 1.98 -18.11 40.75
CA LYS A 680 2.55 -17.74 39.43
C LYS A 680 1.50 -17.61 38.32
N ARG A 681 0.27 -18.09 38.55
CA ARG A 681 -0.88 -17.87 37.65
C ARG A 681 -1.28 -16.40 37.57
N ALA A 682 -1.18 -15.67 38.69
CA ALA A 682 -1.54 -14.26 38.75
C ALA A 682 -0.53 -13.35 38.04
N ALA A 683 0.76 -13.71 37.98
CA ALA A 683 1.80 -12.89 37.34
C ALA A 683 1.87 -13.08 35.81
N ALA A 684 1.65 -14.29 35.30
CA ALA A 684 1.59 -14.56 33.86
C ALA A 684 0.26 -14.13 33.23
N SER A 685 -0.86 -14.27 33.95
CA SER A 685 -2.12 -13.65 33.56
C SER A 685 -2.04 -12.13 33.62
N LYS A 686 -1.23 -11.52 34.50
CA LYS A 686 -1.05 -10.07 34.53
C LYS A 686 -0.26 -9.54 33.33
N ASN A 687 0.86 -10.15 32.93
CA ASN A 687 1.59 -9.70 31.73
C ASN A 687 0.80 -9.91 30.41
N ILE A 688 -0.11 -10.89 30.36
CA ILE A 688 -0.98 -11.15 29.20
C ILE A 688 -2.26 -10.30 29.28
N GLN A 689 -2.80 -10.04 30.48
CA GLN A 689 -3.83 -9.03 30.71
C GLN A 689 -3.29 -7.64 30.43
N ASP A 690 -2.03 -7.32 30.68
CA ASP A 690 -1.43 -6.03 30.37
C ASP A 690 -1.26 -5.88 28.84
N ALA A 691 -0.93 -6.95 28.10
CA ALA A 691 -0.87 -6.92 26.62
C ALA A 691 -2.25 -6.91 25.94
N VAL A 692 -3.25 -7.59 26.53
CA VAL A 692 -4.66 -7.56 26.06
C VAL A 692 -5.34 -6.26 26.51
N GLN A 693 -5.05 -5.74 27.69
CA GLN A 693 -5.47 -4.42 28.15
C GLN A 693 -4.71 -3.31 27.44
N GLU A 694 -3.49 -3.49 26.93
CA GLU A 694 -2.84 -2.51 26.05
C GLU A 694 -3.50 -2.51 24.67
N ALA A 695 -3.95 -3.66 24.17
CA ALA A 695 -4.75 -3.75 22.95
C ALA A 695 -6.20 -3.25 23.14
N GLU A 696 -6.83 -3.49 24.30
CA GLU A 696 -8.15 -2.97 24.65
C GLU A 696 -8.09 -1.50 25.09
N ALA A 697 -7.02 -1.03 25.72
CA ALA A 697 -6.78 0.38 26.05
C ALA A 697 -6.33 1.19 24.82
N ALA A 698 -5.72 0.57 23.81
CA ALA A 698 -5.58 1.17 22.49
C ALA A 698 -6.96 1.41 21.83
N PHE A 699 -7.98 0.62 22.20
CA PHE A 699 -9.38 0.83 21.82
C PHE A 699 -10.15 1.78 22.78
N GLU A 700 -9.83 1.83 24.09
CA GLU A 700 -10.52 2.69 25.08
C GLU A 700 -9.93 4.11 25.21
N ASN A 701 -8.70 4.39 24.77
CA ASN A 701 -8.06 5.72 24.89
C ASN A 701 -8.51 6.77 23.86
N LEU A 702 -9.68 6.57 23.26
CA LEU A 702 -10.39 7.57 22.46
C LEU A 702 -10.91 8.78 23.28
N ASP A 703 -10.67 8.87 24.61
CA ASP A 703 -11.40 9.88 25.42
C ASP A 703 -10.69 10.62 26.60
N ARG A 704 -9.39 10.45 26.95
CA ARG A 704 -8.79 11.28 28.05
C ARG A 704 -7.31 11.69 27.93
N LYS A 705 -7.05 12.94 28.34
CA LYS A 705 -5.74 13.67 28.41
C LYS A 705 -4.73 13.10 29.43
N PRO A 706 -3.42 13.37 29.27
CA PRO A 706 -2.33 12.62 29.93
C PRO A 706 -1.87 13.20 31.29
N SER A 707 -1.31 12.33 32.13
CA SER A 707 -0.40 12.70 33.23
C SER A 707 0.75 11.67 33.35
N GLU A 708 2.00 12.15 33.37
CA GLU A 708 3.30 11.45 33.42
C GLU A 708 3.63 10.71 34.77
N PRO A 709 4.85 10.15 35.00
CA PRO A 709 5.49 9.00 34.32
C PRO A 709 6.03 7.94 35.34
N ALA A 710 6.26 6.68 34.92
CA ALA A 710 7.09 5.74 35.70
C ALA A 710 7.81 4.64 34.89
N MET A 711 9.14 4.82 34.82
CA MET A 711 10.30 3.91 34.71
C MET A 711 10.18 2.39 34.42
N ARG A 712 10.91 2.00 33.36
CA ARG A 712 11.92 0.90 33.17
C ARG A 712 11.67 -0.51 33.74
N ALA A 713 11.72 -1.52 32.85
CA ALA A 713 12.56 -2.73 33.02
C ALA A 713 12.79 -3.46 31.68
N ASP A 714 14.05 -3.84 31.44
CA ASP A 714 14.62 -4.45 30.24
C ASP A 714 14.25 -5.92 30.00
N SER A 715 14.20 -6.31 28.72
CA SER A 715 14.75 -7.56 28.11
C SER A 715 14.13 -8.92 28.53
N VAL A 716 13.86 -9.89 27.64
CA VAL A 716 14.83 -10.78 26.97
C VAL A 716 14.07 -11.79 26.07
N LEU A 717 14.48 -11.86 24.79
CA LEU A 717 14.52 -12.98 23.82
C LEU A 717 13.21 -13.61 23.25
N GLY A 718 13.06 -13.80 21.93
CA GLY A 718 14.05 -13.58 20.87
C GLY A 718 13.42 -13.65 19.47
N GLU A 719 13.36 -12.50 18.82
CA GLU A 719 13.43 -12.42 17.37
C GLU A 719 14.77 -13.05 16.95
N ARG A 720 14.76 -13.83 15.86
CA ARG A 720 15.98 -13.97 15.08
C ARG A 720 16.32 -12.57 14.58
N ARG A 721 17.20 -11.88 15.31
CA ARG A 721 18.01 -10.78 14.81
C ARG A 721 18.62 -11.25 13.50
N VAL A 722 18.05 -10.82 12.39
CA VAL A 722 18.90 -10.33 11.31
C VAL A 722 19.32 -8.97 11.85
N GLU A 723 20.53 -8.87 12.41
CA GLU A 723 21.13 -7.56 12.56
C GLU A 723 21.20 -6.98 11.16
N GLU A 724 20.33 -6.01 10.86
CA GLU A 724 20.46 -5.22 9.64
C GLU A 724 21.88 -4.66 9.63
N PRO A 725 22.59 -4.75 8.50
CA PRO A 725 23.97 -4.30 8.44
C PRO A 725 23.98 -2.80 8.76
N THR A 726 24.47 -2.42 9.93
CA THR A 726 24.94 -1.05 10.12
C THR A 726 25.96 -0.80 9.02
N LEU A 727 25.86 0.37 8.36
CA LEU A 727 26.79 0.88 7.34
C LEU A 727 28.18 1.16 7.96
N ASP A 728 28.76 0.14 8.57
CA ASP A 728 30.05 0.15 9.20
C ASP A 728 31.09 -0.30 8.19
N ARG A 729 31.59 0.71 7.47
CA ARG A 729 32.97 0.85 6.93
C ARG A 729 33.10 0.72 5.41
N GLN A 730 33.59 1.83 4.87
CA GLN A 730 34.18 2.06 3.56
C GLN A 730 33.28 1.80 2.34
N ILE A 731 33.09 2.86 1.56
CA ILE A 731 32.48 2.81 0.23
C ILE A 731 33.57 2.40 -0.76
N VAL A 732 33.23 1.59 -1.75
CA VAL A 732 34.13 1.18 -2.83
C VAL A 732 33.40 1.39 -4.15
N LEU A 733 34.10 1.96 -5.13
CA LEU A 733 33.62 2.12 -6.51
C LEU A 733 34.12 0.97 -7.37
N GLN A 734 33.20 0.30 -8.06
CA GLN A 734 33.48 -0.78 -9.00
C GLN A 734 32.66 -0.55 -10.27
N ASP A 735 33.33 -0.42 -11.42
CA ASP A 735 32.67 -0.23 -12.72
C ASP A 735 31.61 0.90 -12.75
N GLY A 736 31.86 1.99 -12.02
CA GLY A 736 30.91 3.12 -11.91
C GLY A 736 29.80 2.92 -10.86
N THR A 737 29.77 1.77 -10.17
CA THR A 737 28.79 1.45 -9.13
C THR A 737 29.41 1.50 -7.73
N PHE A 738 28.69 2.07 -6.77
CA PHE A 738 29.15 2.19 -5.38
C PHE A 738 28.60 1.05 -4.51
N TYR A 739 29.46 0.52 -3.65
CA TYR A 739 29.13 -0.51 -2.69
C TYR A 739 29.65 -0.14 -1.30
N ALA A 740 28.88 -0.44 -0.27
CA ALA A 740 29.32 -0.38 1.11
C ALA A 740 29.60 -1.78 1.64
N VAL A 741 30.77 -1.99 2.24
CA VAL A 741 31.10 -3.26 2.88
C VAL A 741 30.31 -3.40 4.19
N THR A 742 29.69 -4.56 4.40
CA THR A 742 28.94 -4.87 5.62
C THR A 742 29.72 -5.93 6.39
N THR A 743 29.93 -5.75 7.70
CA THR A 743 30.56 -6.79 8.54
C THR A 743 29.57 -7.25 9.58
N ASN A 744 29.06 -8.48 9.46
CA ASN A 744 28.48 -9.16 10.61
C ASN A 744 29.61 -9.45 11.61
N HIS A 745 29.32 -9.23 12.90
CA HIS A 745 30.25 -9.44 14.02
C HIS A 745 31.12 -10.72 13.88
N ASP A 746 32.38 -10.63 14.36
CA ASP A 746 33.44 -11.66 14.44
C ASP A 746 34.42 -11.86 13.25
N LEU A 747 34.91 -10.77 12.66
CA LEU A 747 36.28 -10.76 12.12
C LEU A 747 37.15 -9.91 13.03
N GLY A 748 38.04 -10.58 13.78
CA GLY A 748 38.89 -9.99 14.81
C GLY A 748 39.61 -8.72 14.35
N ALA A 749 39.83 -7.82 15.32
CA ALA A 749 40.62 -6.60 15.19
C ALA A 749 41.93 -6.87 14.42
N GLY A 750 41.97 -6.54 13.13
CA GLY A 750 43.09 -6.94 12.27
C GLY A 750 43.07 -6.46 10.83
N ILE A 751 41.94 -6.01 10.27
CA ILE A 751 41.95 -5.32 8.97
C ILE A 751 42.41 -3.88 9.20
N ASN A 752 43.74 -3.72 9.23
CA ASN A 752 44.40 -2.43 9.41
C ASN A 752 43.93 -1.44 8.33
N ASP A 753 43.67 -0.20 8.76
CA ASP A 753 43.43 1.01 7.95
C ASP A 753 44.52 1.28 6.88
N ALA A 754 45.61 0.50 6.88
CA ALA A 754 46.72 0.56 5.94
C ALA A 754 46.52 -0.28 4.65
N LEU A 755 45.69 -1.33 4.68
CA LEU A 755 45.40 -2.15 3.47
C LEU A 755 44.54 -1.38 2.46
N LEU A 756 43.68 -0.48 2.94
CA LEU A 756 42.74 0.28 2.11
C LEU A 756 43.29 1.63 1.61
N LYS A 757 44.51 2.01 2.03
CA LYS A 757 45.19 3.25 1.63
C LYS A 757 46.03 3.12 0.35
N ARG A 758 46.01 1.97 -0.34
CA ARG A 758 46.76 1.75 -1.58
C ARG A 758 45.80 1.54 -2.77
N PRO A 759 45.93 2.30 -3.87
CA PRO A 759 44.89 2.46 -4.88
C PRO A 759 44.86 1.32 -5.93
N SER A 760 44.98 0.06 -5.53
CA SER A 760 44.90 -1.08 -6.45
C SER A 760 43.91 -2.11 -5.92
N PHE A 761 42.63 -1.88 -6.16
CA PHE A 761 41.57 -2.85 -5.93
C PHE A 761 41.06 -3.33 -7.28
N GLU A 762 41.21 -4.62 -7.57
CA GLU A 762 40.38 -5.28 -8.58
C GLU A 762 39.21 -5.91 -7.82
N VAL A 763 38.01 -5.39 -8.04
CA VAL A 763 36.79 -5.91 -7.42
C VAL A 763 36.02 -6.64 -8.51
N PHE A 764 35.57 -7.86 -8.22
CA PHE A 764 34.67 -8.62 -9.09
C PHE A 764 33.37 -8.89 -8.33
N PRO A 765 32.19 -8.60 -8.92
CA PRO A 765 30.94 -8.84 -8.23
C PRO A 765 30.62 -10.33 -8.33
N VAL A 766 30.64 -11.05 -7.22
CA VAL A 766 30.23 -12.46 -7.17
C VAL A 766 28.81 -12.52 -6.62
N SER A 767 27.81 -12.73 -7.48
CA SER A 767 26.44 -12.97 -7.03
C SER A 767 26.29 -14.41 -6.54
N LYS A 768 25.77 -14.59 -5.32
CA LYS A 768 25.44 -15.92 -4.78
C LYS A 768 23.99 -16.28 -5.07
N ASN A 769 23.56 -16.26 -6.34
CA ASN A 769 22.30 -16.91 -6.72
C ASN A 769 22.56 -18.32 -7.27
N ARG A 770 22.51 -19.32 -6.38
CA ARG A 770 22.13 -20.68 -6.77
C ARG A 770 20.63 -20.67 -7.05
N GLY A 771 20.29 -20.43 -8.31
CA GLY A 771 18.92 -20.57 -8.83
C GLY A 771 18.61 -19.54 -9.91
N GLN A 772 18.65 -19.99 -11.16
CA GLN A 772 18.21 -19.28 -12.37
C GLN A 772 19.12 -18.15 -12.88
N ILE A 773 20.05 -18.55 -13.77
CA ILE A 773 20.61 -17.66 -14.77
C ILE A 773 19.54 -17.45 -15.85
N TRP A 774 19.10 -16.21 -16.05
CA TRP A 774 18.57 -15.77 -17.33
C TRP A 774 19.77 -15.58 -18.27
N LEU A 775 19.84 -16.42 -19.30
CA LEU A 775 20.71 -16.20 -20.46
C LEU A 775 19.83 -16.13 -21.69
N ASN A 776 20.00 -15.03 -22.43
CA ASN A 776 19.46 -14.81 -23.75
C ASN A 776 19.60 -16.07 -24.64
N GLY A 777 18.47 -16.46 -25.26
CA GLY A 777 18.34 -17.27 -26.46
C GLY A 777 19.32 -18.43 -26.70
N ALA A 778 18.94 -19.65 -26.33
CA ALA A 778 19.06 -20.86 -27.16
C ALA A 778 18.42 -22.09 -26.49
N LEU A 779 17.58 -22.77 -27.27
CA LEU A 779 16.96 -24.09 -27.14
C LEU A 779 17.79 -25.15 -26.36
N HIS A 780 17.27 -25.73 -25.25
CA HIS A 780 16.84 -27.15 -25.17
C HIS A 780 16.49 -27.70 -23.76
N LEU A 781 15.35 -28.40 -23.73
CA LEU A 781 15.00 -29.66 -23.03
C LEU A 781 15.38 -29.85 -21.55
N ALA A 782 14.36 -29.73 -20.70
CA ALA A 782 14.35 -30.26 -19.34
C ALA A 782 14.28 -31.80 -19.33
N LEU A 783 15.26 -32.46 -18.70
CA LEU A 783 15.09 -33.79 -18.12
C LEU A 783 15.59 -33.77 -16.68
N SER A 784 14.73 -34.13 -15.75
CA SER A 784 14.97 -34.05 -14.30
C SER A 784 15.98 -35.12 -13.81
N PRO A 785 16.66 -34.89 -12.65
CA PRO A 785 17.77 -35.74 -12.19
C PRO A 785 17.40 -37.15 -11.68
N ARG A 786 16.21 -37.69 -11.95
CA ARG A 786 15.73 -38.95 -11.35
C ARG A 786 15.70 -40.17 -12.27
N ARG A 787 16.29 -40.13 -13.48
CA ARG A 787 16.33 -41.32 -14.38
C ARG A 787 17.67 -41.64 -15.07
N LEU A 788 18.81 -41.13 -14.59
CA LEU A 788 20.15 -41.44 -15.15
C LEU A 788 20.95 -42.47 -14.34
N ALA A 789 20.28 -43.49 -13.79
CA ALA A 789 20.93 -44.63 -13.13
C ALA A 789 20.69 -45.98 -13.85
N LYS A 790 20.27 -46.00 -15.13
CA LYS A 790 19.98 -47.28 -15.80
C LYS A 790 20.35 -47.45 -17.28
N TYR A 791 21.11 -46.55 -17.90
CA TYR A 791 21.62 -46.78 -19.26
C TYR A 791 23.07 -46.35 -19.40
N GLY A 792 23.95 -47.33 -19.19
CA GLY A 792 25.36 -47.25 -19.58
C GLY A 792 25.54 -47.33 -21.10
N SER A 793 26.66 -46.77 -21.53
CA SER A 793 27.43 -47.12 -22.73
C SER A 793 26.69 -47.25 -24.07
N ARG A 794 26.50 -46.13 -24.81
CA ARG A 794 26.68 -46.11 -26.29
C ARG A 794 26.61 -44.76 -27.03
N ALA A 795 26.43 -43.60 -26.39
CA ALA A 795 26.15 -42.35 -27.13
C ALA A 795 27.35 -41.38 -27.33
N PHE A 796 28.60 -41.80 -27.11
CA PHE A 796 29.76 -40.89 -27.14
C PHE A 796 30.61 -40.95 -28.43
N THR A 797 30.07 -41.42 -29.56
CA THR A 797 30.88 -41.64 -30.79
C THR A 797 30.34 -41.00 -32.07
N THR A 798 29.41 -40.05 -32.00
CA THR A 798 28.85 -39.42 -33.23
C THR A 798 28.67 -37.90 -33.18
N LEU A 799 29.48 -37.17 -32.39
CA LEU A 799 29.50 -35.70 -32.40
C LEU A 799 30.92 -35.16 -32.57
N ARG A 800 31.59 -35.60 -33.64
CA ARG A 800 32.89 -35.07 -34.06
C ARG A 800 33.01 -34.82 -35.56
N LYS A 801 31.90 -34.61 -36.28
CA LYS A 801 31.96 -34.56 -37.76
C LYS A 801 31.22 -33.47 -38.53
N GLU A 802 30.47 -32.55 -37.93
CA GLU A 802 29.90 -31.43 -38.70
C GLU A 802 29.97 -30.12 -37.92
N GLY A 803 30.54 -29.08 -38.54
CA GLY A 803 31.03 -27.86 -37.90
C GLY A 803 29.97 -26.80 -37.59
N LEU A 804 30.32 -25.92 -36.64
CA LEU A 804 29.57 -24.78 -36.07
C LEU A 804 29.04 -23.71 -37.06
N GLY A 805 29.18 -23.89 -38.37
CA GLY A 805 28.82 -22.89 -39.38
C GLY A 805 27.33 -22.73 -39.67
N ASN A 806 26.48 -23.73 -39.35
CA ASN A 806 25.07 -23.74 -39.75
C ASN A 806 24.08 -23.19 -38.69
N LEU A 807 24.56 -22.79 -37.51
CA LEU A 807 23.72 -22.19 -36.47
C LEU A 807 23.60 -20.67 -36.62
N MET A 808 24.65 -20.01 -37.14
CA MET A 808 24.71 -18.54 -37.25
C MET A 808 23.88 -17.97 -38.39
N SER A 809 23.61 -18.75 -39.45
CA SER A 809 22.77 -18.26 -40.56
C SER A 809 21.27 -18.24 -40.20
N LYS A 810 20.82 -19.06 -39.25
CA LYS A 810 19.42 -19.08 -38.78
C LYS A 810 19.13 -18.10 -37.65
N ALA A 811 20.16 -17.62 -36.93
CA ALA A 811 20.01 -16.57 -35.93
C ALA A 811 19.86 -15.18 -36.56
N ARG A 812 20.32 -14.99 -37.81
CA ARG A 812 20.22 -13.73 -38.54
C ARG A 812 18.79 -13.45 -39.03
N ASP A 813 18.07 -14.48 -39.46
CA ASP A 813 16.67 -14.36 -39.91
C ASP A 813 15.68 -14.07 -38.76
N TYR A 814 16.09 -14.27 -37.50
CA TYR A 814 15.27 -13.99 -36.31
C TYR A 814 15.49 -12.58 -35.73
N LEU A 815 16.58 -11.91 -36.10
CA LEU A 815 16.91 -10.56 -35.62
C LEU A 815 16.48 -9.45 -36.59
N ASP A 816 16.15 -9.77 -37.83
CA ASP A 816 15.64 -8.81 -38.83
C ASP A 816 14.11 -8.57 -38.77
N TRP A 817 13.39 -9.14 -37.79
CA TRP A 817 11.93 -8.96 -37.66
C TRP A 817 11.48 -8.02 -36.53
N ASN A 818 12.38 -7.57 -35.64
CA ASN A 818 12.06 -6.66 -34.51
C ASN A 818 12.72 -5.29 -34.62
N GLY A 819 12.77 -4.74 -35.84
CA GLY A 819 13.26 -3.39 -36.10
C GLY A 819 12.17 -2.46 -36.60
N GLN A 820 11.27 -2.00 -35.71
CA GLN A 820 10.62 -0.67 -35.76
C GLN A 820 9.71 -0.45 -34.53
N GLN A 821 10.01 0.62 -33.78
CA GLN A 821 9.29 1.18 -32.61
C GLN A 821 9.27 0.34 -31.31
N HIS A 822 10.27 0.53 -30.45
CA HIS A 822 10.20 1.41 -29.27
C HIS A 822 11.57 1.48 -28.58
#